data_AF-A0A1M5RS19-F1
#
_entry.id   AF-A0A1M5RS19-F1
#
_cell.length_a   1.000
_cell.length_b   1.000
_cell.length_c   1.000
_cell.angle_alpha   90.00
_cell.angle_beta   90.00
_cell.angle_gamma   90.00
#
_symmetry.space_group_name_H-M   'P 1'
#
loop_
_entity.id
_entity.type
_entity.pdbx_description
1 polymer ?
#
loop_
_entity_poly.entity_id
_entity_poly.type
_entity_poly.pdbx_seq_one_letter_code
_entity_poly.pdbx_strand_id
1 'polypeptide(L)'
;MKPVLPALIFLLFSCQNDKTNSGLSPQDALKTFTLADGFTIELVASEPMVADPVAMDVDEHGNLYVAEMHGYPLDTHGSGVIKLLTDTNGDGFPDKSTVYADSLVLPMGVMCWKKGIIVVDSPDVIYLEDTDGDGKADHKQILLTGFALSNPQHNANTPVFGLDNWIYIAHQGEVTPKVYIKEFGDLGTPIHFSQFPDAPTLPQNANGRSIRFKPDAKEIEMLSGESQYGQAFDPWGHLLGTANANHLFHEVIAARYLNRNPNLRPATSLQMLPDHGDACEVFPTTLNPEHQLLTDVGVITSSCGVTWYEGGLFPKPFDEITFIAEPVHNLVHIDKLADKGATFTASRVYERKEFLTSTDAWCRPVNFYTGPDGALYIIDYYRQIIEHPEWMSEEVAASGKLYEGSDKGRIYRVTPTGTSPLNWCGQIKLGDASSLELVKQLANHNIWWRRTAQRLLMDRHDASAVPFLKQLIDTTTFAPAVVHALWTLDGLAATDAGYLQKALKHSVAGVRENAIRIAELHLNEIPTLENDLLALQDDPDAKVRFQLLCTLGYLATNPAASARQEILRRDIEDEWVQVAALSATRGHEWEMLANAIKDLGDKETPGRRSFIQQCASVVALSNDQDNITKIISLATKNQGAADPWWQAAMLQGLGNVGKEVAFPTTALATSLLASFKNPVASERRKAEVALLCRKGIDDHTLETKIIQAARNIAPDETKDISLREDALSMLILDASADPLLYQNIISPTSPENLQTIAVRVYAKFNATAAGKYLVANWKTLTPGIRDVAMDAFLSSSQSAAILLDAIQSKQIQPATIGWPRMVELMNNDDADIKKRARALLAHEQADRNEIFKKYEPALSLKGDAVKGAIVFKNVCSLCHQINGANGRAFGPDLATIRNRDKQFIMADILDPNRSIADGYELWKIERTNGESLTGIISSETSATLTVRFASGHETTVPRNDIAKLEAIETSAMPRGLESAVSMEEMADLMAFIKSN
;
A
#
# COMPACT_ATOMS: atom_id res chain seq x y z
N MET A 1 87.54 -21.44 -34.65
CA MET A 1 86.64 -20.27 -34.82
C MET A 1 85.41 -20.77 -35.56
N LYS A 2 84.22 -20.78 -34.94
CA LYS A 2 83.19 -19.71 -34.96
C LYS A 2 82.59 -19.46 -36.36
N PRO A 3 81.26 -19.32 -36.53
CA PRO A 3 80.14 -19.71 -35.64
C PRO A 3 79.10 -20.64 -36.32
N VAL A 4 78.16 -21.17 -35.52
CA VAL A 4 76.97 -21.92 -35.97
C VAL A 4 75.71 -21.24 -35.44
N LEU A 5 74.65 -21.25 -36.25
CA LEU A 5 73.36 -20.60 -36.01
C LEU A 5 72.42 -21.52 -35.17
N PRO A 6 71.75 -21.04 -34.11
CA PRO A 6 70.70 -21.81 -33.42
C PRO A 6 69.28 -21.46 -33.91
N ALA A 7 68.37 -22.44 -33.83
CA ALA A 7 66.99 -22.33 -34.28
C ALA A 7 66.03 -21.78 -33.20
N LEU A 8 64.86 -21.29 -33.62
CA LEU A 8 63.78 -20.89 -32.74
C LEU A 8 63.14 -22.10 -32.03
N ILE A 9 62.82 -21.93 -30.74
CA ILE A 9 61.88 -22.77 -30.00
C ILE A 9 60.71 -21.85 -29.59
N PHE A 10 59.51 -22.15 -30.05
CA PHE A 10 58.29 -21.52 -29.55
C PHE A 10 57.82 -22.24 -28.29
N LEU A 11 57.66 -21.49 -27.20
CA LEU A 11 57.04 -21.97 -25.97
C LEU A 11 55.51 -21.89 -26.10
N LEU A 12 54.84 -23.03 -25.92
CA LEU A 12 53.39 -23.08 -25.76
C LEU A 12 53.01 -22.56 -24.37
N PHE A 13 52.46 -21.35 -24.30
CA PHE A 13 51.70 -20.91 -23.13
C PHE A 13 50.28 -21.47 -23.22
N SER A 14 49.95 -22.39 -22.31
CA SER A 14 48.57 -22.81 -22.08
C SER A 14 47.79 -21.62 -21.55
N CYS A 15 46.89 -21.06 -22.35
CA CYS A 15 45.85 -20.17 -21.83
C CYS A 15 44.96 -21.01 -20.92
N GLN A 16 44.87 -20.64 -19.64
CA GLN A 16 43.74 -21.08 -18.82
C GLN A 16 42.50 -20.42 -19.42
N ASN A 17 41.49 -21.20 -19.78
CA ASN A 17 40.16 -20.63 -20.02
C ASN A 17 39.72 -19.97 -18.71
N ASP A 18 39.45 -18.67 -18.75
CA ASP A 18 38.64 -18.04 -17.72
C ASP A 18 37.31 -18.81 -17.63
N LYS A 19 36.94 -19.21 -16.41
CA LYS A 19 35.65 -19.84 -16.18
C LYS A 19 34.58 -18.76 -16.37
N THR A 20 33.90 -18.81 -17.52
CA THR A 20 32.64 -18.09 -17.72
C THR A 20 31.70 -18.42 -16.56
N ASN A 21 31.20 -17.39 -15.89
CA ASN A 21 30.45 -17.50 -14.63
C ASN A 21 29.02 -18.00 -14.86
N SER A 22 28.87 -19.24 -15.30
CA SER A 22 27.56 -19.90 -15.47
C SER A 22 27.02 -20.32 -14.10
N GLY A 23 25.79 -19.91 -13.79
CA GLY A 23 25.08 -20.27 -12.56
C GLY A 23 25.02 -21.79 -12.30
N LEU A 24 24.74 -22.17 -11.06
CA LEU A 24 24.79 -23.56 -10.59
C LEU A 24 23.90 -24.49 -11.42
N SER A 25 24.27 -25.77 -11.49
CA SER A 25 23.38 -26.81 -12.02
C SER A 25 22.14 -26.97 -11.11
N PRO A 26 20.98 -27.43 -11.62
CA PRO A 26 19.79 -27.64 -10.79
C PRO A 26 20.03 -28.54 -9.57
N GLN A 27 20.86 -29.58 -9.73
CA GLN A 27 21.23 -30.51 -8.64
C GLN A 27 22.27 -29.93 -7.67
N ASP A 28 23.05 -28.91 -8.07
CA ASP A 28 23.93 -28.18 -7.15
C ASP A 28 23.17 -27.10 -6.38
N ALA A 29 22.21 -26.41 -7.03
CA ALA A 29 21.34 -25.43 -6.38
C ALA A 29 20.49 -26.06 -5.25
N LEU A 30 19.99 -27.29 -5.43
CA LEU A 30 19.33 -28.02 -4.33
C LEU A 30 20.19 -28.15 -3.05
N LYS A 31 21.52 -28.13 -3.17
CA LYS A 31 22.46 -28.21 -2.03
C LYS A 31 22.71 -26.86 -1.36
N THR A 32 22.27 -25.76 -2.00
CA THR A 32 22.44 -24.40 -1.49
C THR A 32 21.32 -23.96 -0.55
N PHE A 33 20.20 -24.69 -0.54
CA PHE A 33 19.05 -24.39 0.30
C PHE A 33 19.23 -24.82 1.76
N THR A 34 18.81 -23.94 2.67
CA THR A 34 18.50 -24.26 4.07
C THR A 34 16.99 -24.11 4.27
N LEU A 35 16.31 -25.17 4.71
CA LEU A 35 14.87 -25.16 4.99
C LEU A 35 14.57 -25.15 6.50
N ALA A 36 13.32 -24.83 6.82
CA ALA A 36 12.70 -25.11 8.09
C ALA A 36 12.77 -26.61 8.45
N ASP A 37 12.94 -26.87 9.75
CA ASP A 37 13.13 -28.20 10.30
C ASP A 37 11.89 -29.07 10.04
N GLY A 38 12.11 -30.30 9.54
CA GLY A 38 11.01 -31.24 9.21
C GLY A 38 10.46 -31.11 7.78
N PHE A 39 11.09 -30.30 6.92
CA PHE A 39 10.78 -30.21 5.49
C PHE A 39 11.89 -30.75 4.60
N THR A 40 11.53 -31.10 3.37
CA THR A 40 12.41 -31.53 2.28
C THR A 40 11.99 -30.85 0.98
N ILE A 41 12.95 -30.50 0.14
CA ILE A 41 12.76 -29.88 -1.17
C ILE A 41 13.26 -30.83 -2.27
N GLU A 42 12.51 -30.93 -3.37
CA GLU A 42 12.94 -31.62 -4.59
C GLU A 42 12.66 -30.77 -5.84
N LEU A 43 13.35 -31.10 -6.94
CA LEU A 43 13.19 -30.43 -8.23
C LEU A 43 12.08 -31.10 -9.04
N VAL A 44 11.14 -30.30 -9.56
CA VAL A 44 10.03 -30.75 -10.41
C VAL A 44 10.35 -30.55 -11.88
N ALA A 45 10.82 -29.34 -12.23
CA ALA A 45 11.24 -28.98 -13.58
C ALA A 45 12.39 -27.96 -13.52
N SER A 46 13.24 -27.96 -14.55
CA SER A 46 14.35 -27.01 -14.71
C SER A 46 14.63 -26.74 -16.18
N GLU A 47 15.65 -25.93 -16.46
CA GLU A 47 16.21 -25.81 -17.80
C GLU A 47 16.56 -27.20 -18.40
N PRO A 48 16.30 -27.46 -19.71
CA PRO A 48 15.68 -26.59 -20.70
C PRO A 48 14.14 -26.77 -20.83
N MET A 49 13.48 -27.47 -19.89
CA MET A 49 12.02 -27.66 -19.93
C MET A 49 11.27 -26.38 -19.59
N VAL A 50 11.83 -25.58 -18.67
CA VAL A 50 11.36 -24.25 -18.30
C VAL A 50 12.51 -23.25 -18.27
N ALA A 51 12.22 -21.98 -18.55
CA ALA A 51 13.12 -20.83 -18.37
C ALA A 51 12.31 -19.56 -18.05
N ASP A 52 12.84 -18.65 -17.23
CA ASP A 52 12.16 -17.45 -16.74
C ASP A 52 10.70 -17.66 -16.23
N PRO A 53 10.39 -18.70 -15.43
CA PRO A 53 9.02 -18.97 -14.99
C PRO A 53 8.59 -17.96 -13.92
N VAL A 54 7.40 -17.38 -14.06
CA VAL A 54 6.83 -16.40 -13.09
C VAL A 54 5.50 -16.86 -12.49
N ALA A 55 4.75 -17.67 -13.21
CA ALA A 55 3.48 -18.23 -12.78
C ALA A 55 3.29 -19.63 -13.34
N MET A 56 2.49 -20.46 -12.67
CA MET A 56 2.02 -21.73 -13.23
C MET A 56 0.60 -22.03 -12.78
N ASP A 57 -0.07 -22.99 -13.42
CA ASP A 57 -1.26 -23.63 -12.86
C ASP A 57 -1.34 -25.09 -13.30
N VAL A 58 -2.12 -25.90 -12.57
CA VAL A 58 -2.24 -27.34 -12.78
C VAL A 58 -3.67 -27.70 -13.17
N ASP A 59 -3.83 -28.28 -14.34
CA ASP A 59 -5.15 -28.64 -14.88
C ASP A 59 -5.76 -29.89 -14.21
N GLU A 60 -7.03 -30.11 -14.48
CA GLU A 60 -7.83 -31.24 -13.97
C GLU A 60 -7.40 -32.63 -14.48
N HIS A 61 -6.34 -32.71 -15.30
CA HIS A 61 -5.68 -33.92 -15.78
C HIS A 61 -4.24 -34.08 -15.24
N GLY A 62 -3.73 -33.07 -14.52
CA GLY A 62 -2.39 -33.08 -13.93
C GLY A 62 -1.29 -32.66 -14.90
N ASN A 63 -1.60 -31.87 -15.93
CA ASN A 63 -0.60 -31.15 -16.73
C ASN A 63 -0.30 -29.79 -16.10
N LEU A 64 0.91 -29.26 -16.30
CA LEU A 64 1.32 -27.97 -15.76
C LEU A 64 1.43 -26.94 -16.88
N TYR A 65 0.69 -25.84 -16.78
CA TYR A 65 0.88 -24.65 -17.61
C TYR A 65 1.83 -23.70 -16.90
N VAL A 66 2.90 -23.24 -17.56
CA VAL A 66 3.92 -22.35 -16.96
C VAL A 66 4.07 -21.11 -17.83
N ALA A 67 3.94 -19.92 -17.24
CA ALA A 67 4.19 -18.65 -17.91
C ALA A 67 5.66 -18.26 -17.79
N GLU A 68 6.30 -18.03 -18.94
CA GLU A 68 7.72 -17.65 -19.06
C GLU A 68 7.86 -16.21 -19.56
N MET A 69 8.58 -15.39 -18.80
CA MET A 69 8.65 -13.94 -18.99
C MET A 69 10.00 -13.47 -19.55
N HIS A 70 10.50 -14.13 -20.59
CA HIS A 70 11.83 -13.86 -21.20
C HIS A 70 12.12 -12.39 -21.47
N GLY A 71 11.09 -11.63 -21.86
CA GLY A 71 11.20 -10.21 -22.19
C GLY A 71 11.67 -9.32 -21.04
N TYR A 72 11.47 -9.73 -19.79
CA TYR A 72 11.86 -8.92 -18.65
C TYR A 72 13.40 -8.80 -18.53
N PRO A 73 13.95 -7.58 -18.35
CA PRO A 73 13.23 -6.36 -17.95
C PRO A 73 12.81 -5.38 -19.06
N LEU A 74 13.27 -5.47 -20.31
CA LEU A 74 13.11 -4.40 -21.32
C LEU A 74 12.53 -4.81 -22.68
N ASP A 75 12.47 -6.10 -23.00
CA ASP A 75 12.04 -6.59 -24.31
C ASP A 75 10.51 -6.78 -24.36
N THR A 76 9.85 -5.93 -25.14
CA THR A 76 8.40 -5.96 -25.38
C THR A 76 8.03 -6.51 -26.76
N HIS A 77 8.96 -7.17 -27.48
CA HIS A 77 8.72 -7.66 -28.86
C HIS A 77 7.91 -8.97 -28.93
N GLY A 78 7.39 -9.48 -27.81
CA GLY A 78 6.59 -10.72 -27.78
C GLY A 78 7.42 -11.99 -27.55
N SER A 79 8.45 -11.94 -26.71
CA SER A 79 9.31 -13.09 -26.41
C SER A 79 8.78 -14.02 -25.32
N GLY A 80 7.75 -13.61 -24.58
CA GLY A 80 7.09 -14.44 -23.57
C GLY A 80 6.29 -15.61 -24.18
N VAL A 81 6.22 -16.71 -23.43
CA VAL A 81 5.55 -17.96 -23.86
C VAL A 81 4.80 -18.62 -22.70
N ILE A 82 3.86 -19.49 -23.04
CA ILE A 82 3.32 -20.49 -22.10
C ILE A 82 3.89 -21.86 -22.48
N LYS A 83 4.46 -22.58 -21.51
CA LYS A 83 4.78 -24.02 -21.65
C LYS A 83 3.63 -24.87 -21.12
N LEU A 84 3.40 -25.99 -21.80
CA LEU A 84 2.66 -27.13 -21.29
C LEU A 84 3.66 -28.24 -20.96
N LEU A 85 3.77 -28.58 -19.67
CA LEU A 85 4.59 -29.67 -19.17
C LEU A 85 3.72 -30.91 -18.90
N THR A 86 4.20 -32.07 -19.34
CA THR A 86 3.45 -33.35 -19.28
C THR A 86 4.37 -34.50 -18.89
N ASP A 87 3.87 -35.45 -18.10
CA ASP A 87 4.45 -36.78 -17.93
C ASP A 87 4.05 -37.70 -19.10
N THR A 88 5.05 -38.22 -19.82
CA THR A 88 4.89 -39.15 -20.94
C THR A 88 5.35 -40.57 -20.61
N ASN A 89 5.98 -40.78 -19.46
CA ASN A 89 6.61 -42.03 -19.07
C ASN A 89 5.87 -42.77 -17.93
N GLY A 90 5.06 -42.04 -17.14
CA GLY A 90 4.23 -42.53 -16.05
C GLY A 90 4.91 -42.57 -14.67
N ASP A 91 6.06 -41.92 -14.49
CA ASP A 91 6.76 -41.82 -13.20
C ASP A 91 6.20 -40.72 -12.28
N GLY A 92 5.33 -39.85 -12.81
CA GLY A 92 4.67 -38.77 -12.09
C GLY A 92 5.43 -37.44 -12.10
N PHE A 93 6.59 -37.34 -12.75
CA PHE A 93 7.29 -36.09 -13.05
C PHE A 93 7.05 -35.67 -14.51
N PRO A 94 7.01 -34.35 -14.81
CA PRO A 94 7.00 -33.91 -16.19
C PRO A 94 8.36 -34.19 -16.85
N ASP A 95 8.37 -34.90 -17.99
CA ASP A 95 9.56 -35.16 -18.81
C ASP A 95 9.52 -34.49 -20.19
N LYS A 96 8.35 -33.99 -20.61
CA LYS A 96 8.15 -33.26 -21.87
C LYS A 96 7.68 -31.83 -21.61
N SER A 97 8.23 -30.89 -22.37
CA SER A 97 7.80 -29.49 -22.44
C SER A 97 7.38 -29.16 -23.88
N THR A 98 6.22 -28.51 -24.03
CA THR A 98 5.66 -28.05 -25.31
C THR A 98 5.39 -26.55 -25.20
N VAL A 99 5.73 -25.76 -26.23
CA VAL A 99 5.27 -24.35 -26.29
C VAL A 99 3.78 -24.38 -26.62
N TYR A 100 2.95 -24.07 -25.65
CA TYR A 100 1.50 -24.06 -25.75
C TYR A 100 1.02 -22.78 -26.46
N ALA A 101 1.59 -21.65 -26.09
CA ALA A 101 1.37 -20.36 -26.75
C ALA A 101 2.67 -19.56 -26.76
N ASP A 102 2.84 -18.71 -27.78
CA ASP A 102 3.97 -17.81 -27.92
C ASP A 102 3.49 -16.39 -28.27
N SER A 103 4.44 -15.49 -28.58
CA SER A 103 4.14 -14.13 -29.01
C SER A 103 3.40 -13.31 -27.93
N LEU A 104 3.68 -13.58 -26.66
CA LEU A 104 3.19 -12.85 -25.49
C LEU A 104 4.23 -11.82 -25.05
N VAL A 105 3.80 -10.66 -24.55
CA VAL A 105 4.70 -9.53 -24.27
C VAL A 105 5.48 -9.78 -22.98
N LEU A 106 4.78 -9.80 -21.85
CA LEU A 106 5.28 -10.06 -20.51
C LEU A 106 4.18 -10.80 -19.72
N PRO A 107 3.98 -12.12 -19.97
CA PRO A 107 2.92 -12.87 -19.33
C PRO A 107 3.18 -13.04 -17.83
N MET A 108 2.35 -12.40 -17.00
CA MET A 108 2.55 -12.25 -15.55
C MET A 108 1.62 -13.12 -14.69
N GLY A 109 0.73 -13.88 -15.31
CA GLY A 109 -0.14 -14.82 -14.61
C GLY A 109 -0.84 -15.81 -15.55
N VAL A 110 -1.11 -17.01 -15.04
CA VAL A 110 -1.85 -18.07 -15.74
C VAL A 110 -2.82 -18.76 -14.78
N MET A 111 -4.00 -19.14 -15.26
CA MET A 111 -5.00 -19.91 -14.51
C MET A 111 -5.80 -20.80 -15.47
N CYS A 112 -6.02 -22.06 -15.10
CA CYS A 112 -6.86 -22.99 -15.86
C CYS A 112 -8.32 -22.54 -15.86
N TRP A 113 -8.94 -22.47 -17.04
CA TRP A 113 -10.29 -21.98 -17.23
C TRP A 113 -10.98 -22.76 -18.37
N LYS A 114 -12.18 -23.30 -18.12
CA LYS A 114 -12.89 -24.14 -19.09
C LYS A 114 -12.01 -25.26 -19.63
N LYS A 115 -11.64 -25.22 -20.92
CA LYS A 115 -10.83 -26.22 -21.62
C LYS A 115 -9.39 -25.78 -21.89
N GLY A 116 -8.99 -24.64 -21.34
CA GLY A 116 -7.70 -24.02 -21.60
C GLY A 116 -7.29 -23.14 -20.43
N ILE A 117 -6.73 -21.98 -20.73
CA ILE A 117 -6.16 -21.08 -19.73
C ILE A 117 -6.58 -19.63 -19.95
N ILE A 118 -6.63 -18.87 -18.86
CA ILE A 118 -6.56 -17.42 -18.87
C ILE A 118 -5.11 -17.02 -18.59
N VAL A 119 -4.57 -16.12 -19.41
CA VAL A 119 -3.26 -15.49 -19.27
C VAL A 119 -3.45 -14.00 -19.05
N VAL A 120 -2.67 -13.41 -18.14
CA VAL A 120 -2.60 -11.95 -17.94
C VAL A 120 -1.30 -11.45 -18.57
N ASP A 121 -1.43 -10.59 -19.58
CA ASP A 121 -0.34 -10.06 -20.41
C ASP A 121 -0.72 -8.65 -20.85
N SER A 122 -0.38 -7.64 -20.03
CA SER A 122 -0.81 -6.23 -20.24
C SER A 122 -0.56 -5.76 -21.68
N PRO A 123 -1.55 -5.12 -22.34
CA PRO A 123 -2.78 -4.53 -21.79
C PRO A 123 -3.98 -5.48 -21.64
N ASP A 124 -3.81 -6.78 -21.91
CA ASP A 124 -4.89 -7.74 -22.12
C ASP A 124 -4.99 -8.84 -21.05
N VAL A 125 -6.20 -9.33 -20.84
CA VAL A 125 -6.47 -10.64 -20.20
C VAL A 125 -6.99 -11.56 -21.28
N ILE A 126 -6.27 -12.65 -21.56
CA ILE A 126 -6.42 -13.46 -22.76
C ILE A 126 -6.88 -14.87 -22.39
N TYR A 127 -7.94 -15.37 -23.01
CA TYR A 127 -8.29 -16.79 -23.03
C TYR A 127 -7.58 -17.50 -24.19
N LEU A 128 -6.98 -18.66 -23.90
CA LEU A 128 -6.30 -19.53 -24.85
C LEU A 128 -6.85 -20.95 -24.69
N GLU A 129 -7.15 -21.63 -25.80
CA GLU A 129 -7.68 -23.00 -25.83
C GLU A 129 -7.00 -23.79 -26.96
N ASP A 130 -6.74 -25.08 -26.70
CA ASP A 130 -6.34 -26.07 -27.69
C ASP A 130 -7.59 -26.85 -28.11
N THR A 131 -8.06 -26.63 -29.35
CA THR A 131 -9.32 -27.21 -29.84
C THR A 131 -9.15 -28.51 -30.63
N ASP A 132 -7.92 -28.91 -30.98
CA ASP A 132 -7.64 -30.13 -31.77
C ASP A 132 -6.81 -31.20 -31.03
N GLY A 133 -6.17 -30.84 -29.91
CA GLY A 133 -5.43 -31.72 -29.01
C GLY A 133 -3.97 -31.93 -29.37
N ASP A 134 -3.34 -31.06 -30.19
CA ASP A 134 -1.91 -31.15 -30.53
C ASP A 134 -0.96 -30.67 -29.41
N GLY A 135 -1.51 -30.05 -28.35
CA GLY A 135 -0.79 -29.49 -27.22
C GLY A 135 -0.44 -28.01 -27.36
N LYS A 136 -1.17 -27.26 -28.21
CA LYS A 136 -0.99 -25.82 -28.44
C LYS A 136 -2.32 -25.09 -28.56
N ALA A 137 -2.35 -23.84 -28.14
CA ALA A 137 -3.49 -22.97 -28.33
C ALA A 137 -3.65 -22.58 -29.81
N ASP A 138 -4.74 -23.02 -30.43
CA ASP A 138 -5.18 -22.59 -31.76
C ASP A 138 -6.33 -21.55 -31.69
N HIS A 139 -6.98 -21.44 -30.53
CA HIS A 139 -7.98 -20.43 -30.22
C HIS A 139 -7.46 -19.39 -29.23
N LYS A 140 -7.48 -18.10 -29.62
CA LYS A 140 -7.13 -16.93 -28.79
C LYS A 140 -8.29 -15.93 -28.75
N GLN A 141 -8.71 -15.55 -27.55
CA GLN A 141 -9.73 -14.53 -27.30
C GLN A 141 -9.24 -13.53 -26.25
N ILE A 142 -9.26 -12.23 -26.55
CA ILE A 142 -9.08 -11.19 -25.52
C ILE A 142 -10.40 -11.10 -24.72
N LEU A 143 -10.35 -11.35 -23.40
CA LEU A 143 -11.48 -11.21 -22.49
C LEU A 143 -11.65 -9.76 -22.06
N LEU A 144 -10.62 -9.20 -21.43
CA LEU A 144 -10.54 -7.80 -20.99
C LEU A 144 -9.35 -7.13 -21.68
N THR A 145 -9.45 -5.82 -21.88
CA THR A 145 -8.34 -4.99 -22.37
C THR A 145 -8.36 -3.62 -21.69
N GLY A 146 -7.21 -2.94 -21.68
CA GLY A 146 -7.07 -1.55 -21.21
C GLY A 146 -6.23 -1.38 -19.95
N PHE A 147 -5.63 -2.45 -19.43
CA PHE A 147 -4.59 -2.32 -18.39
C PHE A 147 -3.37 -1.58 -18.96
N ALA A 148 -2.66 -0.83 -18.13
CA ALA A 148 -1.40 -0.22 -18.54
C ALA A 148 -0.33 -1.28 -18.84
N LEU A 149 0.44 -1.09 -19.91
CA LEU A 149 1.78 -1.67 -20.07
C LEU A 149 2.82 -0.67 -19.52
N SER A 150 2.87 -0.58 -18.19
CA SER A 150 3.81 0.27 -17.44
C SER A 150 4.99 -0.54 -16.90
N ASN A 151 5.69 -0.07 -15.86
CA ASN A 151 6.72 -0.87 -15.15
C ASN A 151 6.19 -2.31 -14.93
N PRO A 152 6.88 -3.34 -15.45
CA PRO A 152 6.47 -4.75 -15.31
C PRO A 152 6.23 -5.21 -13.87
N GLN A 153 6.80 -4.51 -12.89
CA GLN A 153 6.62 -4.80 -11.46
C GLN A 153 5.24 -4.39 -10.91
N HIS A 154 4.41 -3.64 -11.65
CA HIS A 154 3.11 -3.11 -11.18
C HIS A 154 1.92 -3.48 -12.09
N ASN A 155 2.18 -4.08 -13.25
CA ASN A 155 1.16 -4.45 -14.22
C ASN A 155 0.26 -5.59 -13.69
N ALA A 156 -0.90 -5.79 -14.33
CA ALA A 156 -1.87 -6.79 -13.93
C ALA A 156 -1.29 -8.22 -13.87
N ASN A 157 -1.64 -9.00 -12.85
CA ASN A 157 -1.08 -10.33 -12.60
C ASN A 157 -1.99 -11.26 -11.78
N THR A 158 -1.48 -12.47 -11.54
CA THR A 158 -2.01 -13.48 -10.61
C THR A 158 -3.54 -13.67 -10.67
N PRO A 159 -4.08 -14.22 -11.77
CA PRO A 159 -5.49 -14.58 -11.87
C PRO A 159 -5.85 -15.68 -10.86
N VAL A 160 -6.87 -15.45 -10.02
CA VAL A 160 -7.34 -16.43 -9.02
C VAL A 160 -8.86 -16.58 -9.06
N PHE A 161 -9.34 -17.82 -9.18
CA PHE A 161 -10.75 -18.15 -9.03
C PHE A 161 -11.15 -18.16 -7.54
N GLY A 162 -11.96 -17.19 -7.14
CA GLY A 162 -12.42 -16.98 -5.76
C GLY A 162 -13.61 -17.86 -5.38
N LEU A 163 -13.87 -17.94 -4.06
CA LEU A 163 -14.98 -18.73 -3.51
C LEU A 163 -16.35 -18.30 -4.08
N ASP A 164 -16.52 -17.01 -4.38
CA ASP A 164 -17.76 -16.41 -4.89
C ASP A 164 -17.94 -16.49 -6.41
N ASN A 165 -17.21 -17.40 -7.07
CA ASN A 165 -17.22 -17.66 -8.52
C ASN A 165 -16.76 -16.46 -9.39
N TRP A 166 -16.06 -15.49 -8.80
CA TRP A 166 -15.38 -14.41 -9.52
C TRP A 166 -13.92 -14.76 -9.79
N ILE A 167 -13.36 -14.25 -10.89
CA ILE A 167 -11.92 -14.25 -11.15
C ILE A 167 -11.35 -12.92 -10.67
N TYR A 168 -10.37 -12.97 -9.77
CA TYR A 168 -9.67 -11.80 -9.24
C TYR A 168 -8.36 -11.60 -10.00
N ILE A 169 -7.98 -10.34 -10.22
CA ILE A 169 -6.71 -9.92 -10.85
C ILE A 169 -6.04 -8.92 -9.91
N ALA A 170 -4.81 -9.22 -9.49
CA ALA A 170 -3.97 -8.28 -8.77
C ALA A 170 -3.49 -7.21 -9.75
N HIS A 171 -3.59 -5.93 -9.36
CA HIS A 171 -3.23 -4.79 -10.19
C HIS A 171 -2.87 -3.59 -9.30
N GLN A 172 -1.98 -2.73 -9.81
CA GLN A 172 -1.57 -1.48 -9.18
C GLN A 172 -1.58 -0.32 -10.22
N GLY A 173 -1.57 0.92 -9.74
CA GLY A 173 -1.39 2.11 -10.59
C GLY A 173 -0.15 2.07 -11.49
N GLU A 174 -0.22 2.77 -12.62
CA GLU A 174 0.88 2.84 -13.57
C GLU A 174 2.09 3.58 -12.98
N VAL A 175 3.27 2.94 -13.04
CA VAL A 175 4.54 3.59 -12.73
C VAL A 175 5.20 3.96 -14.04
N THR A 176 5.17 5.26 -14.36
CA THR A 176 5.79 5.79 -15.58
C THR A 176 7.32 5.86 -15.38
N PRO A 177 8.12 5.12 -16.16
CA PRO A 177 9.59 5.22 -16.13
C PRO A 177 10.05 6.62 -16.58
N LYS A 178 11.27 7.02 -16.24
CA LYS A 178 11.91 8.24 -16.77
C LYS A 178 12.79 7.94 -17.98
N VAL A 179 13.46 6.79 -17.96
CA VAL A 179 14.42 6.37 -19.00
C VAL A 179 13.72 5.57 -20.10
N TYR A 180 12.79 4.69 -19.74
CA TYR A 180 12.16 3.70 -20.63
C TYR A 180 10.72 4.05 -21.05
N ILE A 181 10.40 5.36 -21.14
CA ILE A 181 9.05 5.88 -21.49
C ILE A 181 8.52 5.30 -22.80
N LYS A 182 9.39 5.02 -23.77
CA LYS A 182 8.97 4.48 -25.07
C LYS A 182 8.47 3.02 -24.95
N GLU A 183 9.01 2.26 -24.01
CA GLU A 183 8.72 0.86 -23.79
C GLU A 183 7.60 0.65 -22.76
N PHE A 184 7.56 1.47 -21.69
CA PHE A 184 6.65 1.30 -20.54
C PHE A 184 5.94 2.60 -20.10
N GLY A 185 5.75 3.57 -20.99
CA GLY A 185 5.04 4.83 -20.73
C GLY A 185 3.54 4.80 -21.01
N ASP A 186 2.92 3.62 -21.09
CA ASP A 186 1.48 3.50 -21.26
C ASP A 186 0.75 3.78 -19.94
N LEU A 187 -0.31 4.60 -20.00
CA LEU A 187 -1.15 4.96 -18.86
C LEU A 187 -2.44 4.12 -18.81
N GLY A 188 -2.56 3.12 -19.68
CA GLY A 188 -3.76 2.31 -19.85
C GLY A 188 -4.95 3.09 -20.40
N THR A 189 -6.09 2.41 -20.49
CA THR A 189 -7.37 2.96 -20.97
C THR A 189 -8.51 2.46 -20.08
N PRO A 190 -9.77 2.91 -20.27
CA PRO A 190 -10.90 2.35 -19.52
C PRO A 190 -11.03 0.83 -19.72
N ILE A 191 -10.93 0.07 -18.63
CA ILE A 191 -10.89 -1.41 -18.70
C ILE A 191 -12.29 -1.95 -18.99
N HIS A 192 -12.41 -2.75 -20.04
CA HIS A 192 -13.69 -3.26 -20.54
C HIS A 192 -13.55 -4.64 -21.19
N PHE A 193 -14.69 -5.32 -21.39
CA PHE A 193 -14.74 -6.56 -22.16
C PHE A 193 -14.59 -6.27 -23.65
N SER A 194 -13.52 -6.78 -24.27
CA SER A 194 -13.14 -6.42 -25.66
C SER A 194 -14.22 -6.72 -26.71
N GLN A 195 -15.01 -7.78 -26.48
CA GLN A 195 -16.10 -8.21 -27.37
C GLN A 195 -17.49 -7.71 -26.95
N PHE A 196 -17.61 -7.04 -25.80
CA PHE A 196 -18.89 -6.63 -25.22
C PHE A 196 -18.84 -5.16 -24.79
N PRO A 197 -18.88 -4.19 -25.74
CA PRO A 197 -18.78 -2.77 -25.44
C PRO A 197 -19.95 -2.21 -24.61
N ASP A 198 -21.09 -2.92 -24.56
CA ASP A 198 -22.24 -2.59 -23.72
C ASP A 198 -22.10 -3.11 -22.26
N ALA A 199 -21.04 -3.88 -21.96
CA ALA A 199 -20.76 -4.35 -20.59
C ALA A 199 -20.23 -3.20 -19.71
N PRO A 200 -20.27 -3.34 -18.37
CA PRO A 200 -19.67 -2.36 -17.48
C PRO A 200 -18.21 -2.09 -17.84
N THR A 201 -17.84 -0.81 -17.82
CA THR A 201 -16.48 -0.33 -18.11
C THR A 201 -15.94 0.34 -16.85
N LEU A 202 -14.72 -0.03 -16.47
CA LEU A 202 -14.00 0.62 -15.38
C LEU A 202 -13.32 1.91 -15.87
N PRO A 203 -13.02 2.89 -15.00
CA PRO A 203 -12.20 4.04 -15.36
C PRO A 203 -10.80 3.62 -15.86
N GLN A 204 -10.06 4.58 -16.41
CA GLN A 204 -8.72 4.37 -16.93
C GLN A 204 -7.84 3.62 -15.93
N ASN A 205 -7.24 2.50 -16.38
CA ASN A 205 -6.38 1.64 -15.58
C ASN A 205 -6.97 1.25 -14.19
N ALA A 206 -8.31 1.13 -14.09
CA ALA A 206 -9.07 0.92 -12.84
C ALA A 206 -8.86 1.97 -11.73
N ASN A 207 -8.33 3.15 -12.07
CA ASN A 207 -7.73 4.09 -11.11
C ASN A 207 -6.67 3.42 -10.21
N GLY A 208 -5.87 2.50 -10.75
CA GLY A 208 -4.78 1.81 -10.06
C GLY A 208 -5.17 0.62 -9.18
N ARG A 209 -6.46 0.26 -9.09
CA ARG A 209 -6.92 -0.79 -8.16
C ARG A 209 -7.05 -2.18 -8.79
N SER A 210 -6.83 -3.21 -7.98
CA SER A 210 -7.16 -4.60 -8.29
C SER A 210 -8.61 -4.74 -8.74
N ILE A 211 -8.89 -5.74 -9.58
CA ILE A 211 -10.23 -5.96 -10.14
C ILE A 211 -10.73 -7.38 -9.90
N ARG A 212 -12.03 -7.58 -10.10
CA ARG A 212 -12.62 -8.90 -10.28
C ARG A 212 -13.62 -8.91 -11.44
N PHE A 213 -13.74 -10.03 -12.13
CA PHE A 213 -14.67 -10.19 -13.25
C PHE A 213 -15.25 -11.60 -13.35
N LYS A 214 -16.39 -11.72 -14.05
CA LYS A 214 -17.01 -12.99 -14.45
C LYS A 214 -17.12 -13.04 -15.96
N PRO A 215 -16.32 -13.87 -16.67
CA PRO A 215 -16.31 -13.92 -18.13
C PRO A 215 -17.69 -14.15 -18.77
N ASP A 216 -18.46 -15.10 -18.22
CA ASP A 216 -19.73 -15.52 -18.81
C ASP A 216 -20.89 -14.57 -18.49
N ALA A 217 -20.92 -13.99 -17.28
CA ALA A 217 -21.90 -13.00 -16.87
C ALA A 217 -21.60 -11.59 -17.45
N LYS A 218 -20.35 -11.35 -17.89
CA LYS A 218 -19.84 -10.04 -18.36
C LYS A 218 -19.89 -8.96 -17.28
N GLU A 219 -19.73 -9.39 -16.03
CA GLU A 219 -19.65 -8.52 -14.86
C GLU A 219 -18.17 -8.20 -14.59
N ILE A 220 -17.87 -6.95 -14.24
CA ILE A 220 -16.54 -6.48 -13.85
C ILE A 220 -16.67 -5.40 -12.78
N GLU A 221 -15.84 -5.50 -11.74
CA GLU A 221 -15.84 -4.60 -10.59
C GLU A 221 -14.40 -4.28 -10.17
N MET A 222 -14.18 -3.06 -9.66
CA MET A 222 -12.95 -2.71 -8.95
C MET A 222 -13.06 -3.14 -7.49
N LEU A 223 -11.96 -3.64 -6.94
CA LEU A 223 -11.80 -3.88 -5.51
C LEU A 223 -11.59 -2.55 -4.76
N SER A 224 -11.45 -2.57 -3.44
CA SER A 224 -11.28 -1.32 -2.67
C SER A 224 -9.86 -0.79 -2.71
N GLY A 225 -8.86 -1.67 -2.82
CA GLY A 225 -7.43 -1.35 -2.97
C GLY A 225 -6.71 -2.09 -4.11
N GLU A 226 -5.40 -2.24 -3.97
CA GLU A 226 -4.45 -2.71 -4.99
C GLU A 226 -3.53 -3.82 -4.44
N SER A 227 -2.84 -4.55 -5.31
CA SER A 227 -1.75 -5.47 -4.93
C SER A 227 -0.74 -5.55 -6.07
N GLN A 228 0.55 -5.51 -5.73
CA GLN A 228 1.62 -5.29 -6.70
C GLN A 228 1.92 -6.54 -7.54
N TYR A 229 2.41 -7.62 -6.91
CA TYR A 229 2.58 -8.93 -7.56
C TYR A 229 2.22 -10.07 -6.63
N GLY A 230 1.09 -10.73 -6.90
CA GLY A 230 0.52 -11.79 -6.07
C GLY A 230 -0.68 -11.34 -5.24
N GLN A 231 -1.57 -12.30 -4.98
CA GLN A 231 -2.72 -12.19 -4.08
C GLN A 231 -3.14 -13.57 -3.59
N ALA A 232 -3.73 -13.64 -2.39
CA ALA A 232 -4.17 -14.89 -1.78
C ALA A 232 -5.53 -14.74 -1.08
N PHE A 233 -6.19 -15.87 -0.82
CA PHE A 233 -7.38 -15.93 0.03
C PHE A 233 -7.11 -16.81 1.24
N ASP A 234 -7.64 -16.42 2.40
CA ASP A 234 -7.83 -17.36 3.51
C ASP A 234 -8.95 -18.38 3.19
N PRO A 235 -9.17 -19.42 4.02
CA PRO A 235 -10.23 -20.42 3.79
C PRO A 235 -11.67 -19.88 3.79
N TRP A 236 -11.88 -18.60 4.12
CA TRP A 236 -13.18 -17.94 4.24
C TRP A 236 -13.43 -16.87 3.18
N GLY A 237 -12.42 -16.51 2.37
CA GLY A 237 -12.54 -15.53 1.29
C GLY A 237 -12.21 -14.10 1.69
N HIS A 238 -11.31 -13.92 2.66
CA HIS A 238 -10.60 -12.66 2.94
C HIS A 238 -9.42 -12.51 1.97
N LEU A 239 -9.29 -11.34 1.32
CA LEU A 239 -8.30 -11.10 0.28
C LEU A 239 -7.00 -10.51 0.88
N LEU A 240 -5.89 -11.20 0.67
CA LEU A 240 -4.55 -10.80 1.10
C LEU A 240 -3.70 -10.38 -0.11
N GLY A 241 -2.92 -9.32 0.05
CA GLY A 241 -2.01 -8.77 -0.96
C GLY A 241 -0.60 -8.49 -0.43
N THR A 242 0.29 -8.10 -1.34
CA THR A 242 1.70 -7.75 -1.08
C THR A 242 2.15 -6.60 -1.98
N ALA A 243 3.12 -5.82 -1.51
CA ALA A 243 3.88 -4.84 -2.28
C ALA A 243 5.35 -4.86 -1.82
N ASN A 244 6.27 -4.34 -2.65
CA ASN A 244 7.73 -4.42 -2.46
C ASN A 244 8.19 -4.17 -1.02
N ALA A 245 7.66 -3.11 -0.38
CA ALA A 245 7.99 -2.71 1.00
C ALA A 245 6.92 -3.08 2.05
N ASN A 246 5.77 -3.64 1.65
CA ASN A 246 4.68 -4.04 2.57
C ASN A 246 4.31 -5.49 2.26
N HIS A 247 4.95 -6.42 2.95
CA HIS A 247 4.94 -7.83 2.55
C HIS A 247 3.62 -8.57 2.77
N LEU A 248 2.70 -8.01 3.57
CA LEU A 248 1.38 -8.59 3.80
C LEU A 248 0.34 -7.57 4.26
N PHE A 249 -0.79 -7.50 3.55
CA PHE A 249 -1.95 -6.69 3.94
C PHE A 249 -3.30 -7.35 3.58
N HIS A 250 -4.38 -6.88 4.20
CA HIS A 250 -5.76 -7.36 4.00
C HIS A 250 -6.65 -6.24 3.44
N GLU A 251 -7.40 -6.52 2.35
CA GLU A 251 -8.55 -5.69 1.94
C GLU A 251 -9.72 -5.94 2.90
N VAL A 252 -9.95 -5.02 3.84
CA VAL A 252 -10.91 -5.26 4.94
C VAL A 252 -12.36 -4.95 4.53
N ILE A 253 -12.58 -4.01 3.60
CA ILE A 253 -13.93 -3.58 3.22
C ILE A 253 -14.09 -3.37 1.71
N ALA A 254 -14.79 -4.30 1.06
CA ALA A 254 -15.04 -4.29 -0.38
C ALA A 254 -15.68 -2.97 -0.87
N ALA A 255 -15.25 -2.50 -2.04
CA ALA A 255 -15.63 -1.21 -2.62
C ALA A 255 -17.15 -0.98 -2.71
N ARG A 256 -17.94 -2.03 -2.97
CA ARG A 256 -19.41 -1.95 -3.04
C ARG A 256 -20.05 -1.37 -1.78
N TYR A 257 -19.49 -1.62 -0.59
CA TYR A 257 -20.01 -1.06 0.66
C TYR A 257 -19.67 0.42 0.80
N LEU A 258 -18.43 0.82 0.48
CA LEU A 258 -17.96 2.21 0.52
C LEU A 258 -18.74 3.10 -0.47
N ASN A 259 -18.97 2.61 -1.69
CA ASN A 259 -19.71 3.29 -2.75
C ASN A 259 -21.15 3.68 -2.37
N ARG A 260 -21.73 3.07 -1.32
CA ARG A 260 -23.07 3.43 -0.83
C ARG A 260 -23.13 4.87 -0.31
N ASN A 261 -22.09 5.34 0.37
CA ASN A 261 -22.02 6.66 0.96
C ASN A 261 -20.81 7.46 0.44
N PRO A 262 -20.95 8.27 -0.63
CA PRO A 262 -19.87 9.10 -1.15
C PRO A 262 -19.48 10.28 -0.22
N ASN A 263 -20.24 10.52 0.87
CA ASN A 263 -19.87 11.47 1.92
C ASN A 263 -18.90 10.83 2.92
N LEU A 264 -18.77 9.49 2.96
CA LEU A 264 -17.74 8.80 3.71
C LEU A 264 -16.42 8.83 2.91
N ARG A 265 -15.39 9.37 3.55
CA ARG A 265 -14.05 9.54 2.97
C ARG A 265 -13.03 8.80 3.84
N PRO A 266 -12.95 7.46 3.75
CA PRO A 266 -11.98 6.70 4.52
C PRO A 266 -10.57 7.02 4.01
N ALA A 267 -9.58 6.97 4.90
CA ALA A 267 -8.19 7.25 4.54
C ALA A 267 -7.56 6.11 3.72
N THR A 268 -7.93 4.87 4.06
CA THR A 268 -7.49 3.60 3.45
C THR A 268 -8.66 2.59 3.42
N SER A 269 -8.52 1.51 2.66
CA SER A 269 -9.35 0.30 2.75
C SER A 269 -8.54 -0.97 3.05
N LEU A 270 -7.22 -0.81 3.19
CA LEU A 270 -6.23 -1.86 3.43
C LEU A 270 -5.71 -1.78 4.87
N GLN A 271 -5.59 -2.92 5.53
CA GLN A 271 -4.91 -3.06 6.81
C GLN A 271 -3.55 -3.72 6.59
N MET A 272 -2.46 -3.02 6.92
CA MET A 272 -1.14 -3.65 7.07
C MET A 272 -1.19 -4.59 8.28
N LEU A 273 -0.73 -5.83 8.09
CA LEU A 273 -0.87 -6.90 9.10
C LEU A 273 0.37 -7.13 10.00
N PRO A 274 1.63 -6.95 9.55
CA PRO A 274 2.82 -7.28 10.34
C PRO A 274 2.91 -6.53 11.67
N ASP A 275 3.30 -7.25 12.73
CA ASP A 275 3.59 -6.69 14.06
C ASP A 275 5.08 -6.37 14.29
N HIS A 276 5.94 -6.74 13.35
CA HIS A 276 7.40 -6.71 13.45
C HIS A 276 8.04 -5.67 12.51
N GLY A 277 7.32 -4.59 12.25
CA GLY A 277 7.79 -3.37 11.59
C GLY A 277 7.48 -3.29 10.09
N ASP A 278 7.27 -2.06 9.61
CA ASP A 278 7.00 -1.77 8.19
C ASP A 278 8.21 -2.13 7.29
N ALA A 279 9.42 -2.11 7.86
CA ALA A 279 10.66 -2.53 7.22
C ALA A 279 11.06 -3.92 7.73
N CYS A 280 10.30 -4.95 7.34
CA CYS A 280 10.43 -6.33 7.84
C CYS A 280 11.87 -6.89 7.71
N GLU A 281 12.55 -7.14 8.84
CA GLU A 281 13.91 -7.70 8.84
C GLU A 281 13.93 -9.12 8.25
N VAL A 282 14.91 -9.46 7.41
CA VAL A 282 15.07 -10.84 6.91
C VAL A 282 16.47 -11.39 7.14
N PHE A 283 16.57 -12.72 7.16
CA PHE A 283 17.78 -13.44 7.58
C PHE A 283 18.33 -14.38 6.48
N PRO A 284 18.74 -13.87 5.31
CA PRO A 284 19.27 -14.70 4.22
C PRO A 284 20.65 -15.29 4.53
N THR A 285 21.02 -16.29 3.72
CA THR A 285 22.32 -16.99 3.77
C THR A 285 23.18 -16.77 2.54
N THR A 286 22.79 -15.88 1.62
CA THR A 286 23.40 -15.67 0.31
C THR A 286 24.92 -15.47 0.39
N LEU A 287 25.66 -16.21 -0.43
CA LEU A 287 27.11 -16.07 -0.54
C LEU A 287 27.47 -15.32 -1.83
N ASN A 288 28.46 -14.42 -1.73
CA ASN A 288 28.96 -13.60 -2.83
C ASN A 288 27.84 -12.93 -3.67
N PRO A 289 27.01 -12.04 -3.08
CA PRO A 289 25.95 -11.31 -3.78
C PRO A 289 26.47 -10.23 -4.77
N GLU A 290 27.66 -10.44 -5.34
CA GLU A 290 28.45 -9.49 -6.13
C GLU A 290 27.60 -8.77 -7.18
N HIS A 291 27.24 -7.50 -6.89
CA HIS A 291 26.43 -6.62 -7.74
C HIS A 291 25.03 -7.14 -8.13
N GLN A 292 24.53 -8.16 -7.43
CA GLN A 292 23.25 -8.83 -7.71
C GLN A 292 22.09 -8.39 -6.81
N LEU A 293 22.40 -7.54 -5.82
CA LEU A 293 21.47 -6.88 -4.91
C LEU A 293 21.86 -5.39 -4.87
N LEU A 294 20.91 -4.47 -5.01
CA LEU A 294 21.17 -3.05 -4.72
C LEU A 294 21.21 -2.76 -3.23
N THR A 295 20.46 -3.55 -2.46
CA THR A 295 20.44 -3.59 -0.99
C THR A 295 21.45 -4.62 -0.50
N ASP A 296 22.30 -4.36 0.51
CA ASP A 296 22.92 -5.50 1.23
C ASP A 296 21.78 -6.41 1.78
N VAL A 297 22.19 -7.46 2.47
CA VAL A 297 21.35 -8.38 3.21
C VAL A 297 20.63 -7.74 4.41
N GLY A 298 19.29 -7.83 4.46
CA GLY A 298 18.61 -7.98 5.77
C GLY A 298 17.29 -7.24 6.04
N VAL A 299 16.59 -6.72 5.03
CA VAL A 299 15.19 -6.23 5.11
C VAL A 299 14.49 -6.59 3.80
N ILE A 300 13.19 -6.90 3.83
CA ILE A 300 12.38 -7.11 2.63
C ILE A 300 12.44 -5.87 1.73
N THR A 301 12.76 -6.07 0.45
CA THR A 301 12.87 -4.98 -0.53
C THR A 301 12.13 -5.25 -1.83
N SER A 302 11.65 -6.48 -2.06
CA SER A 302 10.99 -6.91 -3.30
C SER A 302 9.89 -7.95 -3.05
N SER A 303 9.11 -7.79 -1.98
CA SER A 303 8.08 -8.77 -1.59
C SER A 303 7.05 -8.98 -2.69
N CYS A 304 7.04 -10.20 -3.22
CA CYS A 304 6.15 -10.63 -4.29
C CYS A 304 5.68 -12.07 -4.02
N GLY A 305 4.58 -12.49 -4.66
CA GLY A 305 4.08 -13.86 -4.54
C GLY A 305 3.63 -14.21 -3.12
N VAL A 306 2.37 -13.95 -2.79
CA VAL A 306 1.77 -14.30 -1.49
C VAL A 306 0.87 -15.53 -1.62
N THR A 307 0.91 -16.44 -0.64
CA THR A 307 0.00 -17.60 -0.57
C THR A 307 -0.32 -17.96 0.88
N TRP A 308 -1.60 -17.99 1.25
CA TRP A 308 -2.07 -18.70 2.44
C TRP A 308 -1.98 -20.19 2.16
N TYR A 309 -1.30 -20.96 3.02
CA TYR A 309 -1.16 -22.39 2.81
C TYR A 309 -2.43 -23.15 3.18
N GLU A 310 -3.01 -23.83 2.20
CA GLU A 310 -4.19 -24.69 2.41
C GLU A 310 -4.09 -26.01 1.64
N GLY A 311 -2.89 -26.60 1.62
CA GLY A 311 -2.63 -27.88 0.95
C GLY A 311 -2.96 -29.13 1.78
N GLY A 312 -3.12 -29.00 3.10
CA GLY A 312 -3.47 -30.12 4.00
C GLY A 312 -2.39 -31.22 4.17
N LEU A 313 -1.23 -31.08 3.53
CA LEU A 313 -0.08 -32.00 3.67
C LEU A 313 0.86 -31.57 4.81
N PHE A 314 1.05 -30.26 5.01
CA PHE A 314 1.93 -29.73 6.05
C PHE A 314 1.29 -29.95 7.43
N PRO A 315 2.09 -30.03 8.51
CA PRO A 315 1.55 -30.23 9.85
C PRO A 315 0.70 -29.02 10.29
N LYS A 316 -0.33 -29.30 11.10
CA LYS A 316 -1.38 -28.35 11.53
C LYS A 316 -0.94 -26.90 11.86
N PRO A 317 0.23 -26.61 12.46
CA PRO A 317 0.68 -25.22 12.64
C PRO A 317 0.76 -24.39 11.36
N PHE A 318 0.77 -25.02 10.18
CA PHE A 318 0.78 -24.37 8.87
C PHE A 318 -0.61 -23.99 8.31
N ASP A 319 -1.72 -24.40 8.96
CA ASP A 319 -3.10 -24.06 8.53
C ASP A 319 -3.39 -22.54 8.58
N GLU A 320 -2.57 -21.77 9.30
CA GLU A 320 -2.71 -20.33 9.59
C GLU A 320 -1.48 -19.52 9.10
N ILE A 321 -0.74 -20.06 8.12
CA ILE A 321 0.54 -19.50 7.65
C ILE A 321 0.43 -18.95 6.22
N THR A 322 1.00 -17.76 6.03
CA THR A 322 1.28 -17.19 4.71
C THR A 322 2.75 -17.37 4.34
N PHE A 323 2.98 -17.65 3.06
CA PHE A 323 4.29 -17.71 2.42
C PHE A 323 4.46 -16.49 1.52
N ILE A 324 5.62 -15.85 1.61
CA ILE A 324 5.98 -14.62 0.90
C ILE A 324 7.36 -14.81 0.24
N ALA A 325 7.47 -14.46 -1.03
CA ALA A 325 8.72 -14.60 -1.79
C ALA A 325 9.51 -13.29 -1.73
N GLU A 326 10.80 -13.41 -1.47
CA GLU A 326 11.74 -12.30 -1.46
C GLU A 326 12.90 -12.65 -2.41
N PRO A 327 12.74 -12.37 -3.73
CA PRO A 327 13.66 -12.83 -4.77
C PRO A 327 15.02 -12.16 -4.69
N VAL A 328 15.07 -10.91 -4.23
CA VAL A 328 16.33 -10.17 -3.99
C VAL A 328 17.16 -10.96 -2.99
N HIS A 329 16.65 -11.21 -1.78
CA HIS A 329 17.40 -11.92 -0.74
C HIS A 329 17.39 -13.47 -0.84
N ASN A 330 16.96 -14.03 -1.97
CA ASN A 330 17.03 -15.46 -2.27
C ASN A 330 16.31 -16.35 -1.20
N LEU A 331 15.16 -15.91 -0.69
CA LEU A 331 14.51 -16.52 0.48
C LEU A 331 12.97 -16.58 0.38
N VAL A 332 12.38 -17.38 1.26
CA VAL A 332 10.94 -17.44 1.51
C VAL A 332 10.67 -17.09 2.97
N HIS A 333 9.98 -15.97 3.17
CA HIS A 333 9.53 -15.51 4.47
C HIS A 333 8.15 -16.13 4.81
N ILE A 334 7.86 -16.33 6.10
CA ILE A 334 6.55 -16.80 6.56
C ILE A 334 6.04 -16.06 7.79
N ASP A 335 4.74 -15.78 7.76
CA ASP A 335 4.00 -15.14 8.83
C ASP A 335 2.82 -16.01 9.29
N LYS A 336 2.57 -16.00 10.60
CA LYS A 336 1.36 -16.56 11.19
C LYS A 336 0.29 -15.49 11.33
N LEU A 337 -0.90 -15.78 10.84
CA LEU A 337 -2.06 -14.91 10.98
C LEU A 337 -2.90 -15.26 12.21
N ALA A 338 -3.41 -14.23 12.89
CA ALA A 338 -4.32 -14.34 14.02
C ALA A 338 -5.42 -13.28 13.95
N ASP A 339 -6.63 -13.62 14.39
CA ASP A 339 -7.78 -12.71 14.34
C ASP A 339 -7.62 -11.48 15.26
N LYS A 340 -7.93 -10.30 14.71
CA LYS A 340 -7.96 -9.02 15.44
C LYS A 340 -9.14 -8.18 14.93
N GLY A 341 -10.26 -8.25 15.64
CA GLY A 341 -11.48 -7.54 15.26
C GLY A 341 -11.98 -7.99 13.88
N ALA A 342 -12.32 -7.03 13.01
CA ALA A 342 -12.71 -7.27 11.62
C ALA A 342 -11.57 -7.78 10.71
N THR A 343 -10.32 -7.81 11.19
CA THR A 343 -9.13 -8.08 10.39
C THR A 343 -8.17 -9.03 11.12
N PHE A 344 -6.87 -8.99 10.82
CA PHE A 344 -5.86 -9.88 11.36
C PHE A 344 -4.67 -9.14 11.99
N THR A 345 -3.73 -9.88 12.54
CA THR A 345 -2.34 -9.48 12.75
C THR A 345 -1.45 -10.63 12.26
N ALA A 346 -0.32 -10.27 11.65
CA ALA A 346 0.67 -11.21 11.13
C ALA A 346 1.91 -11.16 12.03
N SER A 347 2.29 -12.31 12.57
CA SER A 347 3.42 -12.48 13.49
C SER A 347 4.40 -13.48 12.93
N ARG A 348 5.68 -13.10 12.89
CA ARG A 348 6.78 -13.92 12.39
C ARG A 348 6.85 -15.28 13.06
N VAL A 349 6.97 -16.34 12.26
CA VAL A 349 7.02 -17.73 12.79
C VAL A 349 8.40 -18.08 13.37
N TYR A 350 9.48 -17.57 12.77
CA TYR A 350 10.85 -17.92 13.14
C TYR A 350 11.69 -16.70 13.52
N GLU A 351 12.11 -16.66 14.78
CA GLU A 351 13.05 -15.66 15.27
C GLU A 351 14.42 -15.78 14.57
N ARG A 352 14.82 -14.72 13.85
CA ARG A 352 16.13 -14.59 13.19
C ARG A 352 16.49 -15.73 12.22
N LYS A 353 15.50 -16.34 11.58
CA LYS A 353 15.60 -17.39 10.56
C LYS A 353 14.40 -17.25 9.60
N GLU A 354 14.54 -17.73 8.36
CA GLU A 354 13.45 -17.81 7.38
C GLU A 354 13.02 -19.27 7.12
N PHE A 355 11.89 -19.46 6.42
CA PHE A 355 11.40 -20.80 6.08
C PHE A 355 12.29 -21.50 5.05
N LEU A 356 12.78 -20.76 4.06
CA LEU A 356 13.80 -21.20 3.12
C LEU A 356 14.78 -20.06 2.87
N THR A 357 16.07 -20.35 2.87
CA THR A 357 17.12 -19.45 2.36
C THR A 357 18.01 -20.18 1.39
N SER A 358 18.55 -19.48 0.39
CA SER A 358 19.62 -20.01 -0.47
C SER A 358 20.99 -19.44 -0.08
N THR A 359 22.04 -20.16 -0.43
CA THR A 359 23.42 -19.66 -0.51
C THR A 359 23.80 -19.28 -1.95
N ASP A 360 22.98 -19.65 -2.94
CA ASP A 360 23.10 -19.25 -4.35
C ASP A 360 22.41 -17.89 -4.61
N ALA A 361 23.20 -16.90 -5.03
CA ALA A 361 22.71 -15.56 -5.33
C ALA A 361 21.81 -15.48 -6.59
N TRP A 362 21.82 -16.49 -7.46
CA TRP A 362 20.96 -16.55 -8.64
C TRP A 362 19.56 -17.10 -8.35
N CYS A 363 19.29 -17.64 -7.16
CA CYS A 363 17.98 -18.19 -6.81
C CYS A 363 16.96 -17.07 -6.54
N ARG A 364 15.92 -16.97 -7.36
CA ARG A 364 14.90 -15.91 -7.33
C ARG A 364 13.51 -16.52 -7.12
N PRO A 365 13.13 -16.91 -5.88
CA PRO A 365 11.74 -17.29 -5.60
C PRO A 365 10.82 -16.08 -5.87
N VAL A 366 9.85 -16.23 -6.76
CA VAL A 366 8.94 -15.14 -7.20
C VAL A 366 7.46 -15.43 -6.98
N ASN A 367 7.08 -16.70 -6.83
CA ASN A 367 5.67 -17.09 -6.70
C ASN A 367 5.49 -18.49 -6.07
N PHE A 368 4.28 -18.78 -5.57
CA PHE A 368 3.95 -20.06 -4.95
C PHE A 368 2.62 -20.63 -5.42
N TYR A 369 2.53 -21.97 -5.41
CA TYR A 369 1.31 -22.70 -5.70
C TYR A 369 1.13 -23.89 -4.76
N THR A 370 -0.11 -24.20 -4.40
CA THR A 370 -0.45 -25.46 -3.72
C THR A 370 -0.84 -26.49 -4.76
N GLY A 371 -0.05 -27.55 -4.93
CA GLY A 371 -0.31 -28.57 -5.95
C GLY A 371 -1.36 -29.61 -5.52
N PRO A 372 -1.79 -30.51 -6.44
CA PRO A 372 -2.79 -31.56 -6.17
C PRO A 372 -2.46 -32.51 -5.00
N ASP A 373 -1.18 -32.68 -4.68
CA ASP A 373 -0.69 -33.48 -3.56
C ASP A 373 -0.61 -32.72 -2.22
N GLY A 374 -0.93 -31.44 -2.22
CA GLY A 374 -0.88 -30.56 -1.05
C GLY A 374 0.51 -30.00 -0.75
N ALA A 375 1.51 -30.28 -1.58
CA ALA A 375 2.83 -29.70 -1.45
C ALA A 375 2.83 -28.22 -1.83
N LEU A 376 3.77 -27.45 -1.25
CA LEU A 376 4.04 -26.07 -1.67
C LEU A 376 5.04 -26.11 -2.82
N TYR A 377 4.69 -25.50 -3.95
CA TYR A 377 5.56 -25.37 -5.11
C TYR A 377 6.12 -23.95 -5.13
N ILE A 378 7.43 -23.84 -5.35
CA ILE A 378 8.16 -22.57 -5.42
C ILE A 378 8.58 -22.37 -6.87
N ILE A 379 8.21 -21.23 -7.43
CA ILE A 379 8.65 -20.78 -8.75
C ILE A 379 9.94 -19.97 -8.56
N ASP A 380 11.04 -20.47 -9.12
CA ASP A 380 12.35 -19.82 -9.12
C ASP A 380 12.68 -19.31 -10.53
N TYR A 381 12.68 -17.99 -10.69
CA TYR A 381 12.98 -17.30 -11.95
C TYR A 381 14.45 -17.48 -12.39
N TYR A 382 15.34 -17.83 -11.46
CA TYR A 382 16.75 -18.17 -11.64
C TYR A 382 17.59 -17.24 -12.54
N ARG A 383 17.74 -15.97 -12.12
CA ARG A 383 18.56 -14.94 -12.81
C ARG A 383 19.68 -14.39 -11.92
N GLN A 384 20.79 -14.02 -12.56
CA GLN A 384 21.83 -13.21 -11.91
C GLN A 384 21.25 -11.88 -11.41
N ILE A 385 20.58 -11.13 -12.30
CA ILE A 385 19.99 -9.83 -12.00
C ILE A 385 18.46 -9.95 -12.13
N ILE A 386 17.73 -9.57 -11.08
CA ILE A 386 16.26 -9.57 -11.03
C ILE A 386 15.65 -8.16 -11.08
N GLU A 387 16.43 -7.13 -10.79
CA GLU A 387 15.93 -5.74 -10.68
C GLU A 387 15.81 -5.05 -12.04
N HIS A 388 14.87 -4.12 -12.18
CA HIS A 388 14.67 -3.33 -13.41
C HIS A 388 15.81 -2.30 -13.59
N PRO A 389 16.37 -2.10 -14.81
CA PRO A 389 17.59 -1.34 -15.02
C PRO A 389 17.50 0.16 -14.74
N GLU A 390 16.30 0.70 -14.55
CA GLU A 390 16.09 2.08 -14.11
C GLU A 390 16.42 2.31 -12.63
N TRP A 391 16.22 1.30 -11.80
CA TRP A 391 16.40 1.40 -10.36
C TRP A 391 17.80 0.97 -9.89
N MET A 392 18.56 0.29 -10.76
CA MET A 392 19.93 -0.13 -10.51
C MET A 392 20.98 0.93 -10.85
N SER A 393 22.23 0.62 -10.50
CA SER A 393 23.36 1.48 -10.85
C SER A 393 23.68 1.41 -12.35
N GLU A 394 24.11 2.54 -12.92
CA GLU A 394 24.58 2.62 -14.32
C GLU A 394 25.66 1.58 -14.65
N GLU A 395 26.52 1.19 -13.70
CA GLU A 395 27.52 0.14 -13.91
C GLU A 395 26.88 -1.24 -14.11
N VAL A 396 25.88 -1.59 -13.29
CA VAL A 396 25.16 -2.86 -13.40
C VAL A 396 24.25 -2.86 -14.63
N ALA A 397 23.56 -1.76 -14.92
CA ALA A 397 22.75 -1.60 -16.13
C ALA A 397 23.60 -1.69 -17.42
N ALA A 398 24.79 -1.08 -17.43
CA ALA A 398 25.71 -1.12 -18.57
C ALA A 398 26.59 -2.38 -18.62
N SER A 399 26.50 -3.29 -17.65
CA SER A 399 27.33 -4.50 -17.57
C SER A 399 27.11 -5.49 -18.73
N GLY A 400 25.99 -5.37 -19.43
CA GLY A 400 25.54 -6.33 -20.45
C GLY A 400 24.90 -7.61 -19.88
N LYS A 401 24.78 -7.72 -18.55
CA LYS A 401 24.39 -8.97 -17.86
C LYS A 401 22.90 -9.09 -17.51
N LEU A 402 22.07 -8.12 -17.89
CA LEU A 402 20.62 -8.09 -17.56
C LEU A 402 19.88 -9.39 -17.97
N TYR A 403 20.37 -10.08 -19.01
CA TYR A 403 19.79 -11.32 -19.53
C TYR A 403 20.63 -12.58 -19.21
N GLU A 404 21.63 -12.50 -18.31
CA GLU A 404 22.35 -13.68 -17.82
C GLU A 404 21.42 -14.58 -17.00
N GLY A 405 21.15 -15.78 -17.54
CA GLY A 405 20.19 -16.75 -16.99
C GLY A 405 18.84 -16.80 -17.70
N SER A 406 18.62 -16.07 -18.80
CA SER A 406 17.35 -16.13 -19.58
C SER A 406 17.05 -17.50 -20.22
N ASP A 407 18.01 -18.42 -20.20
CA ASP A 407 17.84 -19.83 -20.57
C ASP A 407 17.58 -20.74 -19.36
N LYS A 408 17.28 -20.16 -18.18
CA LYS A 408 17.19 -20.84 -16.89
C LYS A 408 15.92 -20.50 -16.13
N GLY A 409 15.52 -21.40 -15.25
CA GLY A 409 14.30 -21.28 -14.47
C GLY A 409 13.94 -22.64 -13.87
N ARG A 410 13.32 -22.65 -12.69
CA ARG A 410 13.13 -23.89 -11.91
C ARG A 410 11.81 -23.88 -11.15
N ILE A 411 11.24 -25.08 -11.02
CA ILE A 411 10.08 -25.34 -10.19
C ILE A 411 10.50 -26.35 -9.14
N TYR A 412 10.35 -25.98 -7.87
CA TYR A 412 10.67 -26.83 -6.72
C TYR A 412 9.41 -27.24 -5.97
N ARG A 413 9.42 -28.42 -5.37
CA ARG A 413 8.35 -28.95 -4.51
C ARG A 413 8.86 -29.10 -3.08
N VAL A 414 8.18 -28.49 -2.13
CA VAL A 414 8.47 -28.57 -0.69
C VAL A 414 7.41 -29.43 0.00
N THR A 415 7.87 -30.40 0.79
CA THR A 415 7.04 -31.38 1.51
C THR A 415 7.57 -31.64 2.91
N PRO A 416 6.76 -32.18 3.84
CA PRO A 416 7.26 -32.74 5.09
C PRO A 416 8.26 -33.88 4.84
N THR A 417 9.32 -33.96 5.65
CA THR A 417 10.37 -34.98 5.52
C THR A 417 9.77 -36.40 5.55
N GLY A 418 10.10 -37.20 4.54
CA GLY A 418 9.60 -38.58 4.41
C GLY A 418 8.31 -38.72 3.58
N THR A 419 7.79 -37.62 3.04
CA THR A 419 6.79 -37.66 1.96
C THR A 419 7.35 -38.40 0.75
N SER A 420 6.50 -39.13 0.01
CA SER A 420 6.92 -39.79 -1.24
C SER A 420 7.25 -38.77 -2.35
N PRO A 421 8.09 -39.14 -3.33
CA PRO A 421 8.31 -38.34 -4.53
C PRO A 421 7.01 -37.96 -5.23
N LEU A 422 7.08 -36.93 -6.08
CA LEU A 422 5.99 -36.54 -6.98
C LEU A 422 5.44 -37.76 -7.75
N ASN A 423 4.11 -37.89 -7.81
CA ASN A 423 3.45 -39.08 -8.36
C ASN A 423 2.08 -38.81 -9.03
N TRP A 424 1.79 -37.55 -9.38
CA TRP A 424 0.46 -37.15 -9.87
C TRP A 424 0.45 -36.54 -11.28
N CYS A 425 1.59 -36.10 -11.83
CA CYS A 425 1.64 -35.52 -13.18
C CYS A 425 1.07 -36.51 -14.21
N GLY A 426 0.12 -36.06 -15.05
CA GLY A 426 -0.61 -36.91 -16.00
C GLY A 426 -1.46 -38.06 -15.41
N GLN A 427 -1.56 -38.20 -14.08
CA GLN A 427 -2.32 -39.27 -13.41
C GLN A 427 -3.72 -38.84 -12.96
N ILE A 428 -4.02 -37.54 -12.99
CA ILE A 428 -5.29 -36.98 -12.49
C ILE A 428 -6.38 -37.12 -13.57
N LYS A 429 -7.63 -37.36 -13.13
CA LYS A 429 -8.80 -37.55 -14.01
C LYS A 429 -10.02 -36.78 -13.49
N LEU A 430 -9.77 -35.59 -12.94
CA LEU A 430 -10.83 -34.77 -12.35
C LEU A 430 -11.72 -34.17 -13.45
N GLY A 431 -11.17 -33.90 -14.65
CA GLY A 431 -11.93 -33.48 -15.83
C GLY A 431 -12.97 -34.49 -16.31
N ASP A 432 -12.70 -35.79 -16.13
CA ASP A 432 -13.62 -36.89 -16.46
C ASP A 432 -14.63 -37.20 -15.34
N ALA A 433 -14.42 -36.68 -14.13
CA ALA A 433 -15.20 -37.05 -12.96
C ALA A 433 -16.67 -36.62 -13.07
N SER A 434 -17.60 -37.43 -12.57
CA SER A 434 -19.03 -37.06 -12.53
C SER A 434 -19.32 -35.91 -11.56
N SER A 435 -20.46 -35.24 -11.70
CA SER A 435 -20.87 -34.16 -10.80
C SER A 435 -20.94 -34.58 -9.32
N LEU A 436 -21.29 -35.84 -9.03
CA LEU A 436 -21.19 -36.42 -7.69
C LEU A 436 -19.74 -36.51 -7.18
N GLU A 437 -18.80 -36.84 -8.06
CA GLU A 437 -17.38 -36.97 -7.70
C GLU A 437 -16.73 -35.60 -7.52
N LEU A 438 -17.07 -34.62 -8.36
CA LEU A 438 -16.68 -33.21 -8.15
C LEU A 438 -17.20 -32.67 -6.80
N VAL A 439 -18.49 -32.89 -6.48
CA VAL A 439 -19.04 -32.45 -5.19
C VAL A 439 -18.32 -33.08 -4.01
N LYS A 440 -17.90 -34.35 -4.08
CA LYS A 440 -17.07 -34.96 -3.02
C LYS A 440 -15.72 -34.26 -2.85
N GLN A 441 -15.12 -33.75 -3.91
CA GLN A 441 -13.84 -33.03 -3.82
C GLN A 441 -13.95 -31.67 -3.16
N LEU A 442 -15.15 -31.06 -3.07
CA LEU A 442 -15.37 -29.87 -2.24
C LEU A 442 -15.12 -30.13 -0.74
N ALA A 443 -15.07 -31.41 -0.30
CA ALA A 443 -14.69 -31.80 1.06
C ALA A 443 -13.19 -32.09 1.25
N ASN A 444 -12.37 -31.90 0.23
CA ASN A 444 -10.93 -32.16 0.29
C ASN A 444 -10.21 -31.08 1.13
N HIS A 445 -9.24 -31.48 1.95
CA HIS A 445 -8.47 -30.53 2.75
C HIS A 445 -7.54 -29.64 1.90
N ASN A 446 -7.14 -30.12 0.71
CA ASN A 446 -6.34 -29.35 -0.23
C ASN A 446 -7.22 -28.43 -1.09
N ILE A 447 -6.94 -27.11 -1.06
CA ILE A 447 -7.63 -26.08 -1.85
C ILE A 447 -7.63 -26.35 -3.36
N TRP A 448 -6.58 -26.97 -3.93
CA TRP A 448 -6.52 -27.28 -5.36
C TRP A 448 -7.72 -28.14 -5.79
N TRP A 449 -8.00 -29.23 -5.07
CA TRP A 449 -9.13 -30.11 -5.37
C TRP A 449 -10.48 -29.40 -5.22
N ARG A 450 -10.65 -28.55 -4.21
CA ARG A 450 -11.90 -27.83 -3.99
C ARG A 450 -12.14 -26.75 -5.04
N ARG A 451 -11.12 -25.93 -5.33
CA ARG A 451 -11.19 -24.84 -6.31
C ARG A 451 -11.41 -25.40 -7.72
N THR A 452 -10.64 -26.41 -8.13
CA THR A 452 -10.81 -27.05 -9.44
C THR A 452 -12.15 -27.77 -9.57
N ALA A 453 -12.63 -28.46 -8.52
CA ALA A 453 -13.95 -29.07 -8.55
C ALA A 453 -15.09 -28.05 -8.58
N GLN A 454 -15.00 -26.93 -7.86
CA GLN A 454 -15.98 -25.84 -7.94
C GLN A 454 -15.96 -25.20 -9.34
N ARG A 455 -14.77 -24.89 -9.89
CA ARG A 455 -14.63 -24.38 -11.26
C ARG A 455 -15.30 -25.32 -12.26
N LEU A 456 -15.02 -26.63 -12.22
CA LEU A 456 -15.63 -27.60 -13.13
C LEU A 456 -17.14 -27.74 -12.95
N LEU A 457 -17.68 -27.59 -11.73
CA LEU A 457 -19.12 -27.55 -11.50
C LEU A 457 -19.76 -26.28 -12.11
N MET A 458 -19.07 -25.14 -12.04
CA MET A 458 -19.46 -23.90 -12.71
C MET A 458 -19.37 -24.04 -14.23
N ASP A 459 -18.23 -24.46 -14.79
CA ASP A 459 -18.02 -24.63 -16.24
C ASP A 459 -19.12 -25.51 -16.88
N ARG A 460 -19.54 -26.57 -16.17
CA ARG A 460 -20.56 -27.53 -16.66
C ARG A 460 -22.01 -27.10 -16.47
N HIS A 461 -22.32 -26.24 -15.50
CA HIS A 461 -23.70 -25.86 -15.10
C HIS A 461 -24.67 -27.06 -14.91
N ASP A 462 -24.18 -28.22 -14.45
CA ASP A 462 -25.01 -29.43 -14.34
C ASP A 462 -25.90 -29.42 -13.08
N ALA A 463 -27.20 -29.21 -13.30
CA ALA A 463 -28.23 -29.25 -12.26
C ALA A 463 -28.30 -30.57 -11.46
N SER A 464 -27.73 -31.67 -11.97
CA SER A 464 -27.62 -32.94 -11.22
C SER A 464 -26.71 -32.83 -9.98
N ALA A 465 -25.86 -31.80 -9.91
CA ALA A 465 -25.02 -31.52 -8.73
C ALA A 465 -25.84 -31.05 -7.50
N VAL A 466 -26.97 -30.38 -7.70
CA VAL A 466 -27.72 -29.67 -6.65
C VAL A 466 -28.13 -30.58 -5.47
N PRO A 467 -28.68 -31.80 -5.67
CA PRO A 467 -28.99 -32.70 -4.56
C PRO A 467 -27.74 -33.15 -3.78
N PHE A 468 -26.60 -33.32 -4.45
CA PHE A 468 -25.35 -33.72 -3.81
C PHE A 468 -24.72 -32.59 -3.02
N LEU A 469 -24.77 -31.34 -3.52
CA LEU A 469 -24.32 -30.14 -2.81
C LEU A 469 -25.11 -29.96 -1.50
N LYS A 470 -26.44 -30.11 -1.57
CA LYS A 470 -27.33 -30.09 -0.40
C LYS A 470 -26.98 -31.22 0.59
N GLN A 471 -26.79 -32.44 0.11
CA GLN A 471 -26.35 -33.57 0.94
C GLN A 471 -24.98 -33.32 1.60
N LEU A 472 -24.04 -32.68 0.90
CA LEU A 472 -22.72 -32.34 1.43
C LEU A 472 -22.83 -31.37 2.62
N ILE A 473 -23.62 -30.31 2.51
CA ILE A 473 -23.89 -29.36 3.61
C ILE A 473 -24.53 -30.07 4.81
N ASP A 474 -25.32 -31.12 4.57
CA ASP A 474 -25.95 -31.91 5.64
C ASP A 474 -25.01 -32.89 6.35
N THR A 475 -23.92 -33.32 5.71
CA THR A 475 -23.13 -34.49 6.14
C THR A 475 -21.65 -34.23 6.38
N THR A 476 -21.08 -33.14 5.87
CA THR A 476 -19.66 -32.80 6.09
C THR A 476 -19.39 -32.33 7.52
N THR A 477 -18.20 -32.67 8.03
CA THR A 477 -17.63 -32.07 9.25
C THR A 477 -16.54 -31.02 8.93
N PHE A 478 -16.14 -30.88 7.67
CA PHE A 478 -15.15 -29.90 7.23
C PHE A 478 -15.86 -28.62 6.77
N ALA A 479 -15.70 -27.54 7.56
CA ALA A 479 -16.48 -26.32 7.40
C ALA A 479 -16.25 -25.55 6.09
N PRO A 480 -15.03 -25.45 5.51
CA PRO A 480 -14.83 -24.86 4.18
C PRO A 480 -15.64 -25.57 3.08
N ALA A 481 -15.89 -26.87 3.19
CA ALA A 481 -16.73 -27.60 2.24
C ALA A 481 -18.18 -27.08 2.20
N VAL A 482 -18.69 -26.59 3.33
CA VAL A 482 -20.01 -25.96 3.41
C VAL A 482 -20.00 -24.65 2.63
N VAL A 483 -18.95 -23.84 2.76
CA VAL A 483 -18.79 -22.56 2.03
C VAL A 483 -18.71 -22.79 0.53
N HIS A 484 -17.84 -23.69 0.07
CA HIS A 484 -17.77 -24.09 -1.34
C HIS A 484 -19.12 -24.59 -1.86
N ALA A 485 -19.82 -25.44 -1.10
CA ALA A 485 -21.12 -25.96 -1.53
C ALA A 485 -22.21 -24.88 -1.63
N LEU A 486 -22.23 -23.90 -0.71
CA LEU A 486 -23.18 -22.78 -0.73
C LEU A 486 -22.93 -21.86 -1.93
N TRP A 487 -21.68 -21.46 -2.19
CA TRP A 487 -21.35 -20.63 -3.36
C TRP A 487 -21.50 -21.40 -4.69
N THR A 488 -21.34 -22.72 -4.70
CA THR A 488 -21.65 -23.53 -5.89
C THR A 488 -23.18 -23.59 -6.11
N LEU A 489 -23.99 -23.66 -5.06
CA LEU A 489 -25.46 -23.58 -5.20
C LEU A 489 -25.91 -22.20 -5.71
N ASP A 490 -25.29 -21.12 -5.23
CA ASP A 490 -25.50 -19.76 -5.71
C ASP A 490 -25.15 -19.61 -7.20
N GLY A 491 -23.95 -20.03 -7.61
CA GLY A 491 -23.52 -19.99 -9.00
C GLY A 491 -24.34 -20.85 -9.96
N LEU A 492 -24.97 -21.94 -9.48
CA LEU A 492 -25.93 -22.75 -10.24
C LEU A 492 -27.36 -22.16 -10.26
N ALA A 493 -27.58 -20.95 -9.72
CA ALA A 493 -28.90 -20.35 -9.49
C ALA A 493 -29.87 -21.28 -8.71
N ALA A 494 -29.31 -22.03 -7.75
CA ALA A 494 -29.97 -23.10 -7.00
C ALA A 494 -29.95 -22.86 -5.47
N THR A 495 -29.73 -21.61 -5.05
CA THR A 495 -29.78 -21.18 -3.65
C THR A 495 -31.06 -21.62 -2.96
N ASP A 496 -30.92 -22.14 -1.73
CA ASP A 496 -32.03 -22.67 -0.94
C ASP A 496 -32.10 -21.98 0.42
N ALA A 497 -33.24 -21.34 0.70
CA ALA A 497 -33.46 -20.59 1.94
C ALA A 497 -33.23 -21.44 3.19
N GLY A 498 -33.62 -22.73 3.19
CA GLY A 498 -33.45 -23.61 4.35
C GLY A 498 -31.99 -23.94 4.61
N TYR A 499 -31.18 -24.11 3.56
CA TYR A 499 -29.74 -24.32 3.69
C TYR A 499 -29.00 -23.03 4.09
N LEU A 500 -29.39 -21.87 3.58
CA LEU A 500 -28.88 -20.58 4.07
C LEU A 500 -29.21 -20.37 5.56
N GLN A 501 -30.46 -20.60 5.96
CA GLN A 501 -30.89 -20.50 7.37
C GLN A 501 -30.15 -21.46 8.31
N LYS A 502 -29.74 -22.63 7.81
CA LYS A 502 -28.88 -23.59 8.53
C LYS A 502 -27.43 -23.08 8.61
N ALA A 503 -26.90 -22.55 7.51
CA ALA A 503 -25.53 -22.02 7.44
C ALA A 503 -25.32 -20.76 8.31
N LEU A 504 -26.31 -19.85 8.34
CA LEU A 504 -26.35 -18.71 9.26
C LEU A 504 -26.31 -19.15 10.74
N LYS A 505 -26.70 -20.39 11.07
CA LYS A 505 -26.68 -20.96 12.43
C LYS A 505 -25.53 -21.96 12.65
N HIS A 506 -24.57 -22.02 11.74
CA HIS A 506 -23.46 -22.96 11.79
C HIS A 506 -22.46 -22.62 12.92
N SER A 507 -21.78 -23.62 13.49
CA SER A 507 -20.87 -23.42 14.63
C SER A 507 -19.59 -22.63 14.27
N VAL A 508 -19.08 -22.78 13.05
CA VAL A 508 -17.86 -22.10 12.56
C VAL A 508 -18.20 -20.74 11.97
N ALA A 509 -17.45 -19.70 12.38
CA ALA A 509 -17.67 -18.29 12.05
C ALA A 509 -17.68 -18.01 10.53
N GLY A 510 -16.63 -18.41 9.81
CA GLY A 510 -16.53 -18.15 8.36
C GLY A 510 -17.64 -18.79 7.51
N VAL A 511 -18.32 -19.83 8.01
CA VAL A 511 -19.55 -20.36 7.37
C VAL A 511 -20.72 -19.40 7.55
N ARG A 512 -20.88 -18.80 8.74
CA ARG A 512 -21.92 -17.79 9.00
C ARG A 512 -21.64 -16.51 8.21
N GLU A 513 -20.39 -16.09 8.14
CA GLU A 513 -19.95 -14.93 7.36
C GLU A 513 -20.26 -15.10 5.85
N ASN A 514 -19.91 -16.24 5.26
CA ASN A 514 -20.24 -16.53 3.86
C ASN A 514 -21.75 -16.69 3.65
N ALA A 515 -22.48 -17.29 4.61
CA ALA A 515 -23.93 -17.35 4.53
C ALA A 515 -24.59 -15.96 4.59
N ILE A 516 -24.02 -15.00 5.32
CA ILE A 516 -24.42 -13.59 5.28
C ILE A 516 -24.15 -12.99 3.88
N ARG A 517 -22.95 -13.21 3.31
CA ARG A 517 -22.58 -12.70 1.97
C ARG A 517 -23.49 -13.23 0.85
N ILE A 518 -23.94 -14.49 0.93
CA ILE A 518 -24.89 -15.05 -0.05
C ILE A 518 -26.33 -14.57 0.26
N ALA A 519 -26.73 -14.49 1.53
CA ALA A 519 -28.03 -13.96 1.90
C ALA A 519 -28.23 -12.51 1.42
N GLU A 520 -27.18 -11.67 1.44
CA GLU A 520 -27.16 -10.30 0.89
C GLU A 520 -27.72 -10.25 -0.55
N LEU A 521 -27.28 -11.16 -1.41
CA LEU A 521 -27.65 -11.22 -2.83
C LEU A 521 -29.15 -11.53 -3.02
N HIS A 522 -29.74 -12.31 -2.12
CA HIS A 522 -31.12 -12.79 -2.21
C HIS A 522 -32.12 -12.05 -1.32
N LEU A 523 -31.75 -10.94 -0.66
CA LEU A 523 -32.65 -10.19 0.23
C LEU A 523 -33.94 -9.71 -0.46
N ASN A 524 -33.88 -9.38 -1.76
CA ASN A 524 -35.03 -8.96 -2.55
C ASN A 524 -35.98 -10.13 -2.89
N GLU A 525 -35.43 -11.33 -3.06
CA GLU A 525 -36.16 -12.54 -3.49
C GLU A 525 -36.72 -13.33 -2.29
N ILE A 526 -36.00 -13.28 -1.16
CA ILE A 526 -36.30 -14.03 0.06
C ILE A 526 -36.29 -13.07 1.28
N PRO A 527 -37.26 -12.14 1.39
CA PRO A 527 -37.25 -11.12 2.46
C PRO A 527 -37.28 -11.69 3.90
N THR A 528 -37.67 -12.96 4.08
CA THR A 528 -37.63 -13.63 5.38
C THR A 528 -36.22 -13.74 5.96
N LEU A 529 -35.17 -13.72 5.11
CA LEU A 529 -33.77 -13.78 5.53
C LEU A 529 -33.36 -12.61 6.43
N GLU A 530 -34.06 -11.46 6.40
CA GLU A 530 -33.81 -10.36 7.33
C GLU A 530 -33.86 -10.83 8.79
N ASN A 531 -34.85 -11.64 9.17
CA ASN A 531 -34.97 -12.12 10.55
C ASN A 531 -33.83 -13.08 10.94
N ASP A 532 -33.33 -13.88 10.00
CA ASP A 532 -32.21 -14.78 10.23
C ASP A 532 -30.87 -14.03 10.32
N LEU A 533 -30.70 -12.94 9.56
CA LEU A 533 -29.55 -12.04 9.67
C LEU A 533 -29.55 -11.27 11.00
N LEU A 534 -30.70 -10.72 11.41
CA LEU A 534 -30.83 -9.96 12.67
C LEU A 534 -30.50 -10.82 13.90
N ALA A 535 -30.73 -12.15 13.83
CA ALA A 535 -30.36 -13.07 14.89
C ALA A 535 -28.84 -13.19 15.13
N LEU A 536 -28.00 -12.69 14.21
CA LEU A 536 -26.54 -12.69 14.31
C LEU A 536 -25.94 -11.38 14.86
N GLN A 537 -26.75 -10.39 15.24
CA GLN A 537 -26.24 -9.11 15.80
C GLN A 537 -25.32 -9.31 17.01
N ASP A 538 -25.57 -10.37 17.79
CA ASP A 538 -24.89 -10.68 19.05
C ASP A 538 -23.79 -11.75 18.90
N ASP A 539 -23.49 -12.20 17.68
CA ASP A 539 -22.56 -13.29 17.37
C ASP A 539 -21.24 -13.18 18.17
N PRO A 540 -20.65 -14.27 18.68
CA PRO A 540 -19.37 -14.18 19.39
C PRO A 540 -18.23 -13.63 18.52
N ASP A 541 -18.25 -13.87 17.21
CA ASP A 541 -17.16 -13.57 16.29
C ASP A 541 -17.24 -12.14 15.73
N ALA A 542 -16.11 -11.42 15.72
CA ALA A 542 -16.06 -10.03 15.27
C ALA A 542 -16.19 -9.87 13.76
N LYS A 543 -15.66 -10.81 12.95
CA LYS A 543 -15.79 -10.78 11.49
C LYS A 543 -17.23 -11.04 11.05
N VAL A 544 -17.92 -11.97 11.72
CA VAL A 544 -19.35 -12.22 11.49
C VAL A 544 -20.19 -10.97 11.78
N ARG A 545 -19.94 -10.29 12.91
CA ARG A 545 -20.64 -9.02 13.23
C ARG A 545 -20.29 -7.90 12.25
N PHE A 546 -19.04 -7.80 11.80
CA PHE A 546 -18.59 -6.82 10.81
C PHE A 546 -19.25 -7.04 9.44
N GLN A 547 -19.22 -8.26 8.89
CA GLN A 547 -19.89 -8.57 7.61
C GLN A 547 -21.41 -8.42 7.73
N LEU A 548 -22.01 -8.75 8.89
CA LEU A 548 -23.42 -8.45 9.15
C LEU A 548 -23.71 -6.94 9.12
N LEU A 549 -22.89 -6.11 9.78
CA LEU A 549 -23.01 -4.66 9.77
C LEU A 549 -22.92 -4.09 8.34
N CYS A 550 -21.97 -4.59 7.55
CA CYS A 550 -21.87 -4.29 6.12
C CYS A 550 -23.17 -4.64 5.38
N THR A 551 -23.70 -5.85 5.57
CA THR A 551 -24.90 -6.38 4.88
C THR A 551 -26.17 -5.63 5.26
N LEU A 552 -26.40 -5.43 6.57
CA LEU A 552 -27.55 -4.70 7.08
C LEU A 552 -27.58 -3.26 6.56
N GLY A 553 -26.48 -2.70 6.06
CA GLY A 553 -26.45 -1.39 5.41
C GLY A 553 -27.32 -1.27 4.14
N TYR A 554 -27.75 -2.39 3.54
CA TYR A 554 -28.73 -2.38 2.45
C TYR A 554 -30.20 -2.38 2.93
N LEU A 555 -30.45 -2.61 4.23
CA LEU A 555 -31.80 -2.72 4.79
C LEU A 555 -32.25 -1.43 5.49
N ALA A 556 -33.27 -0.80 4.94
CA ALA A 556 -33.88 0.44 5.44
C ALA A 556 -34.91 0.22 6.56
N THR A 557 -34.90 -0.93 7.24
CA THR A 557 -35.88 -1.28 8.27
C THR A 557 -35.43 -0.83 9.66
N ASN A 558 -36.39 -0.60 10.57
CA ASN A 558 -36.09 -0.24 11.96
C ASN A 558 -35.29 -1.34 12.70
N PRO A 559 -35.62 -2.65 12.58
CA PRO A 559 -34.82 -3.70 13.19
C PRO A 559 -33.37 -3.74 12.69
N ALA A 560 -33.15 -3.59 11.37
CA ALA A 560 -31.79 -3.51 10.82
C ALA A 560 -31.04 -2.28 11.34
N ALA A 561 -31.69 -1.12 11.42
CA ALA A 561 -31.09 0.08 12.01
C ALA A 561 -30.68 -0.13 13.49
N SER A 562 -31.52 -0.77 14.30
CA SER A 562 -31.19 -1.10 15.70
C SER A 562 -30.04 -2.11 15.81
N ALA A 563 -30.02 -3.16 15.00
CA ALA A 563 -28.92 -4.13 14.99
C ALA A 563 -27.58 -3.50 14.56
N ARG A 564 -27.58 -2.62 13.53
CA ARG A 564 -26.38 -1.85 13.14
C ARG A 564 -25.86 -0.98 14.28
N GLN A 565 -26.75 -0.32 15.03
CA GLN A 565 -26.38 0.50 16.18
C GLN A 565 -25.79 -0.33 17.34
N GLU A 566 -26.34 -1.51 17.62
CA GLU A 566 -25.85 -2.36 18.71
C GLU A 566 -24.47 -2.97 18.39
N ILE A 567 -24.25 -3.45 17.17
CA ILE A 567 -22.93 -3.92 16.71
C ILE A 567 -21.89 -2.80 16.81
N LEU A 568 -22.21 -1.62 16.26
CA LEU A 568 -21.36 -0.43 16.35
C LEU A 568 -21.04 -0.07 17.81
N ARG A 569 -22.02 -0.09 18.71
CA ARG A 569 -21.85 0.24 20.13
C ARG A 569 -20.95 -0.77 20.86
N ARG A 570 -21.02 -2.05 20.47
CA ARG A 570 -20.24 -3.16 21.03
C ARG A 570 -18.78 -3.11 20.59
N ASP A 571 -18.53 -2.88 19.30
CA ASP A 571 -17.21 -3.01 18.67
C ASP A 571 -16.60 -1.65 18.27
N ILE A 572 -17.04 -0.56 18.90
CA ILE A 572 -16.67 0.84 18.56
C ILE A 572 -15.15 1.14 18.54
N GLU A 573 -14.33 0.35 19.21
CA GLU A 573 -12.86 0.52 19.21
C GLU A 573 -12.19 -0.02 17.94
N ASP A 574 -12.90 -0.78 17.10
CA ASP A 574 -12.45 -1.21 15.78
C ASP A 574 -12.83 -0.16 14.73
N GLU A 575 -11.86 0.41 14.01
CA GLU A 575 -12.15 1.44 13.01
C GLU A 575 -12.91 0.89 11.79
N TRP A 576 -12.74 -0.39 11.47
CA TRP A 576 -13.44 -0.99 10.34
C TRP A 576 -14.94 -1.10 10.63
N VAL A 577 -15.32 -1.34 11.88
CA VAL A 577 -16.72 -1.26 12.34
C VAL A 577 -17.26 0.17 12.23
N GLN A 578 -16.46 1.19 12.53
CA GLN A 578 -16.83 2.60 12.34
C GLN A 578 -17.08 2.92 10.86
N VAL A 579 -16.16 2.54 9.98
CA VAL A 579 -16.25 2.72 8.52
C VAL A 579 -17.46 1.97 7.95
N ALA A 580 -17.67 0.71 8.33
CA ALA A 580 -18.82 -0.09 7.92
C ALA A 580 -20.15 0.55 8.35
N ALA A 581 -20.26 1.02 9.60
CA ALA A 581 -21.45 1.72 10.07
C ALA A 581 -21.72 3.02 9.29
N LEU A 582 -20.70 3.84 9.04
CA LEU A 582 -20.83 5.10 8.28
C LEU A 582 -21.10 4.86 6.80
N SER A 583 -20.71 3.72 6.23
CA SER A 583 -21.03 3.37 4.85
C SER A 583 -22.54 3.23 4.62
N ALA A 584 -23.32 3.00 5.68
CA ALA A 584 -24.76 2.81 5.67
C ALA A 584 -25.58 4.07 6.07
N THR A 585 -24.97 5.25 6.20
CA THR A 585 -25.65 6.47 6.74
C THR A 585 -26.10 7.49 5.70
N ARG A 586 -26.01 7.20 4.40
CA ARG A 586 -26.39 8.16 3.34
C ARG A 586 -27.84 8.62 3.48
N GLY A 587 -28.04 9.94 3.64
CA GLY A 587 -29.36 10.55 3.88
C GLY A 587 -29.85 10.47 5.33
N HIS A 588 -29.04 9.91 6.24
CA HIS A 588 -29.30 9.75 7.68
C HIS A 588 -28.06 10.13 8.51
N GLU A 589 -27.18 10.97 7.96
CA GLU A 589 -25.89 11.33 8.57
C GLU A 589 -26.09 12.03 9.92
N TRP A 590 -27.08 12.93 10.00
CA TRP A 590 -27.39 13.67 11.23
C TRP A 590 -27.98 12.77 12.31
N GLU A 591 -28.87 11.85 11.94
CA GLU A 591 -29.44 10.85 12.85
C GLU A 591 -28.35 9.95 13.43
N MET A 592 -27.36 9.55 12.64
CA MET A 592 -26.21 8.80 13.16
C MET A 592 -25.44 9.61 14.21
N LEU A 593 -25.06 10.86 13.89
CA LEU A 593 -24.33 11.71 14.83
C LEU A 593 -25.13 11.98 16.12
N ALA A 594 -26.42 12.29 16.01
CA ALA A 594 -27.28 12.57 17.15
C ALA A 594 -27.43 11.36 18.09
N ASN A 595 -27.56 10.15 17.51
CA ASN A 595 -27.58 8.91 18.29
C ASN A 595 -26.20 8.60 18.89
N ALA A 596 -25.10 8.79 18.15
CA ALA A 596 -23.74 8.60 18.66
C ALA A 596 -23.46 9.45 19.92
N ILE A 597 -23.86 10.73 19.92
CA ILE A 597 -23.71 11.61 21.08
C ILE A 597 -24.55 11.12 22.27
N LYS A 598 -25.79 10.69 22.00
CA LYS A 598 -26.74 10.21 23.02
C LYS A 598 -26.29 8.90 23.66
N ASP A 599 -25.80 7.96 22.85
CA ASP A 599 -25.59 6.56 23.24
C ASP A 599 -24.11 6.21 23.53
N LEU A 600 -23.16 7.03 23.06
CA LEU A 600 -21.70 6.86 23.29
C LEU A 600 -21.06 8.04 24.04
N GLY A 601 -21.75 9.17 24.19
CA GLY A 601 -21.18 10.41 24.77
C GLY A 601 -20.93 10.38 26.28
N ASP A 602 -21.38 9.33 26.98
CA ASP A 602 -21.28 9.18 28.44
C ASP A 602 -19.83 9.01 28.94
N LYS A 603 -18.99 8.35 28.12
CA LYS A 603 -17.58 8.08 28.43
C LYS A 603 -16.74 8.18 27.15
N GLU A 604 -15.61 8.85 27.27
CA GLU A 604 -14.61 8.92 26.20
C GLU A 604 -13.79 7.62 26.10
N THR A 605 -13.53 7.21 24.86
CA THR A 605 -12.52 6.24 24.44
C THR A 605 -11.94 6.67 23.08
N PRO A 606 -10.78 6.13 22.65
CA PRO A 606 -10.22 6.44 21.32
C PRO A 606 -11.21 6.16 20.18
N GLY A 607 -11.85 4.98 20.17
CA GLY A 607 -12.85 4.62 19.16
C GLY A 607 -14.05 5.56 19.14
N ARG A 608 -14.62 5.87 20.31
CA ARG A 608 -15.76 6.81 20.42
C ARG A 608 -15.41 8.23 19.99
N ARG A 609 -14.19 8.71 20.27
CA ARG A 609 -13.72 10.03 19.80
C ARG A 609 -13.56 10.06 18.29
N SER A 610 -12.88 9.06 17.72
CA SER A 610 -12.74 8.90 16.26
C SER A 610 -14.12 8.85 15.59
N PHE A 611 -15.04 8.05 16.11
CA PHE A 611 -16.37 7.89 15.52
C PHE A 611 -17.19 9.18 15.51
N ILE A 612 -17.19 9.97 16.60
CA ILE A 612 -17.90 11.26 16.63
C ILE A 612 -17.24 12.29 15.70
N GLN A 613 -15.90 12.30 15.59
CA GLN A 613 -15.21 13.11 14.59
C GLN A 613 -15.63 12.72 13.17
N GLN A 614 -15.61 11.43 12.83
CA GLN A 614 -16.01 10.93 11.51
C GLN A 614 -17.50 11.20 11.21
N CYS A 615 -18.40 11.02 12.18
CA CYS A 615 -19.82 11.38 12.04
C CYS A 615 -19.99 12.86 11.68
N ALA A 616 -19.30 13.76 12.41
CA ALA A 616 -19.36 15.20 12.12
C ALA A 616 -18.74 15.56 10.77
N SER A 617 -17.67 14.89 10.35
CA SER A 617 -17.13 14.98 8.99
C SER A 617 -18.18 14.59 7.96
N VAL A 618 -18.78 13.40 8.08
CA VAL A 618 -19.75 12.84 7.11
C VAL A 618 -21.01 13.72 6.98
N VAL A 619 -21.52 14.27 8.09
CA VAL A 619 -22.62 15.27 8.06
C VAL A 619 -22.19 16.56 7.36
N ALA A 620 -20.97 17.03 7.58
CA ALA A 620 -20.48 18.25 6.91
C ALA A 620 -20.25 18.02 5.41
N LEU A 621 -19.83 16.82 5.02
CA LEU A 621 -19.62 16.42 3.63
C LEU A 621 -20.91 16.20 2.85
N SER A 622 -22.03 15.89 3.50
CA SER A 622 -23.34 15.89 2.84
C SER A 622 -23.82 17.30 2.44
N ASN A 623 -23.13 18.36 2.93
CA ASN A 623 -23.37 19.77 2.62
C ASN A 623 -24.78 20.28 3.00
N ASP A 624 -25.46 19.59 3.92
CA ASP A 624 -26.72 20.04 4.50
C ASP A 624 -26.47 21.14 5.55
N GLN A 625 -26.80 22.38 5.17
CA GLN A 625 -26.57 23.57 6.01
C GLN A 625 -27.41 23.59 7.29
N ASP A 626 -28.59 22.96 7.30
CA ASP A 626 -29.40 22.83 8.53
C ASP A 626 -28.73 21.85 9.49
N ASN A 627 -28.24 20.72 8.99
CA ASN A 627 -27.53 19.74 9.81
C ASN A 627 -26.19 20.27 10.33
N ILE A 628 -25.41 20.98 9.52
CA ILE A 628 -24.18 21.62 10.00
C ILE A 628 -24.49 22.70 11.07
N THR A 629 -25.55 23.48 10.88
CA THR A 629 -26.01 24.44 11.89
C THR A 629 -26.41 23.76 13.21
N LYS A 630 -27.05 22.57 13.15
CA LYS A 630 -27.34 21.76 14.34
C LYS A 630 -26.07 21.27 15.04
N ILE A 631 -25.04 20.81 14.29
CA ILE A 631 -23.73 20.44 14.88
C ILE A 631 -23.15 21.63 15.65
N ILE A 632 -23.05 22.79 15.00
CA ILE A 632 -22.45 23.98 15.60
C ILE A 632 -23.23 24.41 16.84
N SER A 633 -24.57 24.42 16.77
CA SER A 633 -25.43 24.78 17.91
C SER A 633 -25.28 23.80 19.09
N LEU A 634 -25.10 22.50 18.82
CA LEU A 634 -24.94 21.48 19.85
C LEU A 634 -23.53 21.46 20.46
N ALA A 635 -22.50 21.69 19.62
CA ALA A 635 -21.12 21.86 20.04
C ALA A 635 -20.95 23.07 20.97
N THR A 636 -21.51 24.22 20.60
CA THR A 636 -21.35 25.50 21.33
C THR A 636 -22.27 25.65 22.55
N LYS A 637 -23.18 24.71 22.78
CA LYS A 637 -24.11 24.78 23.91
C LYS A 637 -23.37 24.59 25.23
N ASN A 638 -23.36 25.61 26.09
CA ASN A 638 -22.86 25.47 27.45
C ASN A 638 -23.73 24.48 28.25
N GLN A 639 -23.09 23.45 28.82
CA GLN A 639 -23.73 22.33 29.54
C GLN A 639 -23.47 22.35 31.06
N GLY A 640 -22.66 23.29 31.60
CA GLY A 640 -22.38 23.38 33.03
C GLY A 640 -20.93 23.73 33.37
N ALA A 641 -20.37 23.03 34.36
CA ALA A 641 -19.05 23.32 34.92
C ALA A 641 -17.86 22.83 34.06
N ALA A 642 -18.09 21.85 33.19
CA ALA A 642 -17.11 21.32 32.24
C ALA A 642 -17.82 21.00 30.91
N ASP A 643 -17.10 21.20 29.80
CA ASP A 643 -17.60 20.89 28.46
C ASP A 643 -17.51 19.37 28.20
N PRO A 644 -18.56 18.70 27.70
CA PRO A 644 -18.47 17.30 27.29
C PRO A 644 -17.44 17.10 26.17
N TRP A 645 -16.62 16.06 26.27
CA TRP A 645 -15.54 15.74 25.31
C TRP A 645 -16.02 15.69 23.85
N TRP A 646 -17.25 15.20 23.62
CA TRP A 646 -17.85 15.09 22.28
C TRP A 646 -18.09 16.45 21.62
N GLN A 647 -18.16 17.56 22.37
CA GLN A 647 -18.24 18.90 21.78
C GLN A 647 -16.96 19.26 21.04
N ALA A 648 -15.79 18.94 21.61
CA ALA A 648 -14.52 19.11 20.92
C ALA A 648 -14.39 18.15 19.73
N ALA A 649 -14.80 16.89 19.90
CA ALA A 649 -14.76 15.88 18.84
C ALA A 649 -15.60 16.28 17.59
N MET A 650 -16.82 16.82 17.78
CA MET A 650 -17.63 17.31 16.66
C MET A 650 -16.98 18.48 15.91
N LEU A 651 -16.39 19.43 16.64
CA LEU A 651 -15.71 20.57 16.04
C LEU A 651 -14.41 20.14 15.32
N GLN A 652 -13.72 19.12 15.83
CA GLN A 652 -12.58 18.50 15.16
C GLN A 652 -13.03 17.81 13.85
N GLY A 653 -14.14 17.08 13.84
CA GLY A 653 -14.73 16.52 12.61
C GLY A 653 -15.11 17.59 11.57
N LEU A 654 -15.73 18.70 12.00
CA LEU A 654 -15.95 19.88 11.14
C LEU A 654 -14.64 20.53 10.65
N GLY A 655 -13.52 20.31 11.33
CA GLY A 655 -12.19 20.78 10.94
C GLY A 655 -11.50 19.89 9.90
N ASN A 656 -11.86 18.60 9.88
CA ASN A 656 -11.31 17.59 8.97
C ASN A 656 -11.84 17.74 7.53
N VAL A 657 -12.99 18.40 7.33
CA VAL A 657 -13.50 18.68 5.98
C VAL A 657 -12.81 19.89 5.33
N GLY A 658 -12.71 19.88 4.00
CA GLY A 658 -11.98 20.92 3.26
C GLY A 658 -12.59 22.33 3.36
N LYS A 659 -11.91 23.30 2.74
CA LYS A 659 -12.37 24.70 2.76
C LYS A 659 -13.70 24.88 2.04
N GLU A 660 -13.98 24.03 1.05
CA GLU A 660 -15.18 24.01 0.22
C GLU A 660 -16.51 23.86 0.98
N VAL A 661 -16.52 23.20 2.14
CA VAL A 661 -17.75 23.07 2.96
C VAL A 661 -18.01 24.37 3.71
N ALA A 662 -18.95 25.18 3.23
CA ALA A 662 -19.37 26.40 3.92
C ALA A 662 -20.21 26.09 5.17
N PHE A 663 -20.10 26.92 6.22
CA PHE A 663 -20.95 26.85 7.41
C PHE A 663 -20.94 28.15 8.23
N PRO A 664 -22.03 28.48 8.95
CA PRO A 664 -22.15 29.73 9.69
C PRO A 664 -21.32 29.76 10.98
N THR A 665 -20.54 30.82 11.16
CA THR A 665 -19.55 30.95 12.25
C THR A 665 -20.04 31.76 13.45
N THR A 666 -21.16 32.49 13.34
CA THR A 666 -21.70 33.39 14.39
C THR A 666 -21.87 32.72 15.76
N ALA A 667 -22.34 31.46 15.79
CA ALA A 667 -22.52 30.70 17.02
C ALA A 667 -21.18 30.28 17.65
N LEU A 668 -20.21 29.82 16.84
CA LEU A 668 -18.84 29.53 17.27
C LEU A 668 -18.19 30.78 17.87
N ALA A 669 -18.28 31.92 17.17
CA ALA A 669 -17.75 33.20 17.62
C ALA A 669 -18.39 33.66 18.94
N THR A 670 -19.72 33.52 19.08
CA THR A 670 -20.44 33.86 20.32
C THR A 670 -19.98 32.99 21.50
N SER A 671 -19.80 31.68 21.28
CA SER A 671 -19.30 30.72 22.27
C SER A 671 -17.86 31.06 22.69
N LEU A 672 -16.98 31.26 21.72
CA LEU A 672 -15.58 31.60 21.94
C LEU A 672 -15.44 32.89 22.77
N LEU A 673 -16.18 33.96 22.43
CA LEU A 673 -16.19 35.22 23.17
C LEU A 673 -16.67 35.07 24.62
N ALA A 674 -17.58 34.13 24.90
CA ALA A 674 -17.96 33.79 26.26
C ALA A 674 -16.86 32.97 26.96
N SER A 675 -16.25 32.02 26.28
CA SER A 675 -15.19 31.14 26.81
C SER A 675 -13.91 31.89 27.19
N PHE A 676 -13.59 33.01 26.51
CA PHE A 676 -12.46 33.89 26.84
C PHE A 676 -12.57 34.57 28.22
N LYS A 677 -13.74 34.49 28.87
CA LYS A 677 -13.94 34.93 30.26
C LYS A 677 -13.63 33.85 31.29
N ASN A 678 -13.41 32.60 30.86
CA ASN A 678 -13.12 31.45 31.70
C ASN A 678 -11.61 31.10 31.63
N PRO A 679 -10.87 31.13 32.76
CA PRO A 679 -9.44 30.82 32.77
C PRO A 679 -9.12 29.32 32.63
N VAL A 680 -10.11 28.42 32.74
CA VAL A 680 -9.88 26.97 32.66
C VAL A 680 -9.62 26.54 31.21
N ALA A 681 -8.67 25.62 30.99
CA ALA A 681 -8.43 25.02 29.68
C ALA A 681 -9.67 24.22 29.20
N SER A 682 -10.06 24.39 27.93
CA SER A 682 -11.19 23.68 27.32
C SER A 682 -10.78 23.18 25.93
N GLU A 683 -10.96 21.88 25.68
CA GLU A 683 -10.77 21.32 24.34
C GLU A 683 -11.75 21.89 23.33
N ARG A 684 -13.00 22.19 23.75
CA ARG A 684 -13.99 22.84 22.87
C ARG A 684 -13.44 24.19 22.41
N ARG A 685 -12.91 25.01 23.33
CA ARG A 685 -12.34 26.32 22.99
C ARG A 685 -11.20 26.19 21.97
N LYS A 686 -10.30 25.22 22.15
CA LYS A 686 -9.20 24.96 21.18
C LYS A 686 -9.75 24.58 19.80
N ALA A 687 -10.81 23.77 19.74
CA ALA A 687 -11.46 23.41 18.48
C ALA A 687 -12.26 24.58 17.84
N GLU A 688 -12.92 25.42 18.63
CA GLU A 688 -13.57 26.67 18.18
C GLU A 688 -12.54 27.61 17.55
N VAL A 689 -11.40 27.84 18.22
CA VAL A 689 -10.27 28.64 17.70
C VAL A 689 -9.73 28.06 16.40
N ALA A 690 -9.47 26.76 16.33
CA ALA A 690 -8.94 26.11 15.12
C ALA A 690 -9.88 26.30 13.91
N LEU A 691 -11.20 26.15 14.10
CA LEU A 691 -12.20 26.37 13.05
C LEU A 691 -12.26 27.83 12.60
N LEU A 692 -12.37 28.77 13.55
CA LEU A 692 -12.52 30.20 13.24
C LEU A 692 -11.25 30.79 12.61
N CYS A 693 -10.06 30.35 13.02
CA CYS A 693 -8.79 30.69 12.36
C CYS A 693 -8.70 30.20 10.91
N ARG A 694 -9.41 29.10 10.56
CA ARG A 694 -9.44 28.49 9.22
C ARG A 694 -10.55 29.07 8.32
N LYS A 695 -11.71 29.45 8.87
CA LYS A 695 -12.90 29.88 8.12
C LYS A 695 -13.19 31.39 8.19
N GLY A 696 -12.70 32.10 9.21
CA GLY A 696 -13.07 33.49 9.49
C GLY A 696 -14.27 33.60 10.44
N ILE A 697 -14.82 34.81 10.58
CA ILE A 697 -16.01 35.12 11.37
C ILE A 697 -16.96 35.98 10.52
N ASP A 698 -18.20 35.52 10.32
CA ASP A 698 -19.18 36.18 9.45
C ASP A 698 -19.77 37.45 10.08
N ASP A 699 -19.85 37.50 11.41
CA ASP A 699 -20.33 38.66 12.18
C ASP A 699 -19.14 39.54 12.59
N HIS A 700 -18.93 40.61 11.83
CA HIS A 700 -17.87 41.61 12.06
C HIS A 700 -17.94 42.28 13.45
N THR A 701 -19.13 42.32 14.09
CA THR A 701 -19.28 42.85 15.46
C THR A 701 -18.76 41.86 16.49
N LEU A 702 -18.97 40.55 16.29
CA LEU A 702 -18.37 39.51 17.13
C LEU A 702 -16.87 39.39 16.91
N GLU A 703 -16.43 39.40 15.65
CA GLU A 703 -15.03 39.42 15.24
C GLU A 703 -14.25 40.54 15.96
N THR A 704 -14.74 41.78 15.86
CA THR A 704 -14.13 42.94 16.53
C THR A 704 -14.02 42.75 18.05
N LYS A 705 -15.03 42.16 18.70
CA LYS A 705 -15.02 41.89 20.14
C LYS A 705 -14.03 40.78 20.52
N ILE A 706 -13.92 39.74 19.71
CA ILE A 706 -13.01 38.61 19.93
C ILE A 706 -11.56 39.06 19.72
N ILE A 707 -11.27 39.82 18.67
CA ILE A 707 -9.96 40.44 18.44
C ILE A 707 -9.59 41.35 19.61
N GLN A 708 -10.50 42.21 20.07
CA GLN A 708 -10.22 43.10 21.20
C GLN A 708 -9.99 42.34 22.52
N ALA A 709 -10.70 41.24 22.74
CA ALA A 709 -10.45 40.35 23.88
C ALA A 709 -9.07 39.65 23.75
N ALA A 710 -8.75 39.13 22.56
CA ALA A 710 -7.49 38.48 22.26
C ALA A 710 -6.28 39.41 22.48
N ARG A 711 -6.36 40.66 22.01
CA ARG A 711 -5.35 41.72 22.25
C ARG A 711 -5.07 41.96 23.73
N ASN A 712 -6.10 41.85 24.57
CA ASN A 712 -5.96 42.06 26.01
C ASN A 712 -5.42 40.81 26.73
N ILE A 713 -5.74 39.62 26.23
CA ILE A 713 -5.41 38.33 26.87
C ILE A 713 -4.00 37.86 26.50
N ALA A 714 -3.62 37.87 25.23
CA ALA A 714 -2.35 37.31 24.76
C ALA A 714 -1.09 37.88 25.46
N PRO A 715 -0.94 39.21 25.65
CA PRO A 715 0.21 39.78 26.34
C PRO A 715 0.11 39.76 27.88
N ASP A 716 -1.04 39.39 28.46
CA ASP A 716 -1.24 39.43 29.92
C ASP A 716 -0.66 38.16 30.58
N GLU A 717 0.55 38.30 31.15
CA GLU A 717 1.27 37.22 31.84
C GLU A 717 0.54 36.67 33.09
N THR A 718 -0.51 37.35 33.58
CA THR A 718 -1.33 36.83 34.69
C THR A 718 -2.40 35.83 34.24
N LYS A 719 -2.59 35.64 32.93
CA LYS A 719 -3.53 34.67 32.36
C LYS A 719 -2.91 33.29 32.19
N ASP A 720 -3.77 32.28 32.26
CA ASP A 720 -3.42 30.90 31.94
C ASP A 720 -2.81 30.78 30.53
N ILE A 721 -1.77 29.96 30.40
CA ILE A 721 -1.00 29.86 29.15
C ILE A 721 -1.84 29.32 27.99
N SER A 722 -2.76 28.38 28.24
CA SER A 722 -3.68 27.82 27.24
C SER A 722 -4.63 28.90 26.72
N LEU A 723 -5.15 29.74 27.61
CA LEU A 723 -5.98 30.88 27.22
C LEU A 723 -5.19 31.95 26.44
N ARG A 724 -3.89 32.13 26.72
CA ARG A 724 -2.99 33.02 25.94
C ARG A 724 -2.67 32.46 24.56
N GLU A 725 -2.45 31.14 24.41
CA GLU A 725 -2.28 30.45 23.12
C GLU A 725 -3.51 30.66 22.22
N ASP A 726 -4.71 30.42 22.78
CA ASP A 726 -5.99 30.56 22.10
C ASP A 726 -6.23 32.00 21.63
N ALA A 727 -6.02 32.97 22.52
CA ALA A 727 -6.11 34.39 22.21
C ALA A 727 -5.12 34.83 21.12
N LEU A 728 -3.85 34.46 21.26
CA LEU A 728 -2.80 34.82 20.32
C LEU A 728 -3.06 34.22 18.93
N SER A 729 -3.60 33.00 18.86
CA SER A 729 -4.02 32.34 17.62
C SER A 729 -5.14 33.12 16.92
N MET A 730 -6.14 33.61 17.65
CA MET A 730 -7.25 34.38 17.07
C MET A 730 -6.84 35.74 16.47
N LEU A 731 -5.68 36.29 16.85
CA LEU A 731 -5.13 37.50 16.21
C LEU A 731 -4.73 37.29 14.74
N ILE A 732 -4.80 36.06 14.23
CA ILE A 732 -4.70 35.75 12.80
C ILE A 732 -5.79 36.40 11.94
N LEU A 733 -6.89 36.84 12.56
CA LEU A 733 -7.97 37.61 11.92
C LEU A 733 -7.80 39.13 12.10
N ASP A 734 -6.83 39.58 12.90
CA ASP A 734 -6.65 41.00 13.22
C ASP A 734 -5.80 41.73 12.16
N ALA A 735 -6.48 42.22 11.12
CA ALA A 735 -5.91 43.09 10.08
C ALA A 735 -5.42 44.47 10.58
N SER A 736 -5.41 44.73 11.89
CA SER A 736 -4.99 46.00 12.49
C SER A 736 -4.08 45.87 13.72
N ALA A 737 -3.53 44.67 13.96
CA ALA A 737 -2.68 44.39 15.11
C ALA A 737 -1.40 45.24 15.11
N ASP A 738 -1.04 45.82 16.26
CA ASP A 738 0.24 46.51 16.45
C ASP A 738 1.39 45.48 16.38
N PRO A 739 2.37 45.62 15.46
CA PRO A 739 3.56 44.79 15.42
C PRO A 739 4.28 44.64 16.77
N LEU A 740 4.24 45.65 17.64
CA LEU A 740 4.88 45.61 18.97
C LEU A 740 4.31 44.49 19.87
N LEU A 741 3.04 44.12 19.71
CA LEU A 741 2.43 43.02 20.48
C LEU A 741 3.16 41.71 20.20
N TYR A 742 3.37 41.37 18.93
CA TYR A 742 4.07 40.14 18.54
C TYR A 742 5.55 40.22 18.89
N GLN A 743 6.18 41.37 18.69
CA GLN A 743 7.61 41.57 18.99
C GLN A 743 7.93 41.44 20.48
N ASN A 744 7.02 41.84 21.38
CA ASN A 744 7.19 41.61 22.81
C ASN A 744 7.06 40.12 23.20
N ILE A 745 6.20 39.38 22.50
CA ILE A 745 5.99 37.93 22.73
C ILE A 745 7.13 37.09 22.10
N ILE A 746 7.70 37.51 20.96
CA ILE A 746 8.85 36.85 20.30
C ILE A 746 10.14 37.27 21.03
N SER A 747 10.23 36.92 22.31
CA SER A 747 11.32 37.28 23.22
C SER A 747 11.84 36.06 23.99
N PRO A 748 13.15 35.99 24.33
CA PRO A 748 13.73 34.84 25.04
C PRO A 748 13.14 34.57 26.44
N THR A 749 12.39 35.52 27.00
CA THR A 749 11.69 35.40 28.28
C THR A 749 10.29 34.80 28.16
N SER A 750 9.75 34.69 26.94
CA SER A 750 8.41 34.16 26.68
C SER A 750 8.43 32.64 26.44
N PRO A 751 7.39 31.88 26.84
CA PRO A 751 7.23 30.47 26.49
C PRO A 751 7.31 30.19 24.97
N GLU A 752 7.97 29.10 24.58
CA GLU A 752 8.28 28.77 23.17
C GLU A 752 7.03 28.50 22.31
N ASN A 753 5.99 27.91 22.90
CA ASN A 753 4.66 27.77 22.29
C ASN A 753 4.03 29.12 21.92
N LEU A 754 4.08 30.12 22.81
CA LEU A 754 3.59 31.46 22.53
C LEU A 754 4.44 32.18 21.47
N GLN A 755 5.78 32.02 21.52
CA GLN A 755 6.67 32.53 20.46
C GLN A 755 6.32 31.92 19.10
N THR A 756 6.09 30.61 19.02
CA THR A 756 5.72 29.88 17.79
C THR A 756 4.43 30.43 17.17
N ILE A 757 3.38 30.62 17.98
CA ILE A 757 2.11 31.16 17.50
C ILE A 757 2.30 32.63 17.07
N ALA A 758 3.01 33.45 17.85
CA ALA A 758 3.28 34.85 17.52
C ALA A 758 4.00 35.01 16.17
N VAL A 759 5.02 34.19 15.89
CA VAL A 759 5.73 34.21 14.60
C VAL A 759 4.77 33.89 13.44
N ARG A 760 3.99 32.81 13.54
CA ARG A 760 3.04 32.39 12.49
C ARG A 760 1.97 33.46 12.22
N VAL A 761 1.40 34.04 13.26
CA VAL A 761 0.36 35.07 13.16
C VAL A 761 0.91 36.38 12.60
N TYR A 762 2.05 36.85 13.12
CA TYR A 762 2.68 38.09 12.68
C TYR A 762 3.13 38.01 11.20
N ALA A 763 3.67 36.86 10.78
CA ALA A 763 4.07 36.62 9.39
C ALA A 763 2.89 36.60 8.42
N LYS A 764 1.75 35.99 8.79
CA LYS A 764 0.55 36.00 7.96
C LYS A 764 -0.08 37.39 7.84
N PHE A 765 -0.05 38.19 8.91
CA PHE A 765 -0.59 39.55 8.88
C PHE A 765 0.33 40.55 8.15
N ASN A 766 1.61 40.59 8.51
CA ASN A 766 2.57 41.54 7.95
C ASN A 766 3.93 40.87 7.74
N ALA A 767 3.96 39.97 6.75
CA ALA A 767 5.11 39.28 6.19
C ALA A 767 6.39 40.14 6.15
N THR A 768 6.30 41.39 5.68
CA THR A 768 7.45 42.30 5.57
C THR A 768 7.98 42.76 6.94
N ALA A 769 7.10 43.18 7.85
CA ALA A 769 7.51 43.65 9.17
C ALA A 769 7.98 42.48 10.06
N ALA A 770 7.32 41.33 9.95
CA ALA A 770 7.71 40.08 10.59
C ALA A 770 9.10 39.64 10.12
N GLY A 771 9.31 39.49 8.81
CA GLY A 771 10.59 39.09 8.23
C GLY A 771 11.74 40.02 8.66
N LYS A 772 11.55 41.34 8.60
CA LYS A 772 12.57 42.30 9.05
C LYS A 772 12.89 42.18 10.54
N TYR A 773 11.89 41.96 11.38
CA TYR A 773 12.09 41.76 12.82
C TYR A 773 12.82 40.44 13.13
N LEU A 774 12.45 39.36 12.44
CA LEU A 774 13.08 38.04 12.56
C LEU A 774 14.55 38.07 12.13
N VAL A 775 14.89 38.77 11.04
CA VAL A 775 16.29 39.00 10.60
C VAL A 775 17.05 39.81 11.66
N ALA A 776 16.48 40.93 12.13
CA ALA A 776 17.16 41.81 13.09
C ALA A 776 17.45 41.12 14.43
N ASN A 777 16.56 40.22 14.87
CA ASN A 777 16.69 39.47 16.11
C ASN A 777 17.23 38.04 15.91
N TRP A 778 17.69 37.67 14.71
CA TRP A 778 18.04 36.28 14.37
C TRP A 778 18.97 35.59 15.38
N LYS A 779 19.92 36.35 15.94
CA LYS A 779 20.91 35.88 16.92
C LYS A 779 20.32 35.56 18.31
N THR A 780 19.19 36.14 18.69
CA THR A 780 18.54 35.91 20.01
C THR A 780 17.45 34.84 19.98
N LEU A 781 16.96 34.45 18.80
CA LEU A 781 15.98 33.36 18.64
C LEU A 781 16.58 31.98 18.96
N THR A 782 15.80 31.12 19.61
CA THR A 782 16.14 29.70 19.85
C THR A 782 16.08 28.89 18.55
N PRO A 783 16.68 27.68 18.49
CA PRO A 783 16.59 26.82 17.31
C PRO A 783 15.15 26.50 16.86
N GLY A 784 14.25 26.18 17.79
CA GLY A 784 12.84 25.90 17.46
C GLY A 784 12.11 27.11 16.89
N ILE A 785 12.37 28.31 17.40
CA ILE A 785 11.77 29.55 16.88
C ILE A 785 12.41 29.99 15.55
N ARG A 786 13.70 29.70 15.32
CA ARG A 786 14.33 29.87 13.99
C ARG A 786 13.71 28.96 12.94
N ASP A 787 13.33 27.74 13.30
CA ASP A 787 12.67 26.81 12.39
C ASP A 787 11.30 27.35 11.94
N VAL A 788 10.45 27.77 12.90
CA VAL A 788 9.16 28.41 12.62
C VAL A 788 9.31 29.73 11.87
N ALA A 789 10.37 30.50 12.14
CA ALA A 789 10.70 31.72 11.41
C ALA A 789 11.08 31.45 9.95
N MET A 790 11.67 30.29 9.64
CA MET A 790 11.96 29.90 8.27
C MET A 790 10.69 29.54 7.49
N ASP A 791 9.72 28.84 8.09
CA ASP A 791 8.40 28.65 7.47
C ASP A 791 7.70 29.99 7.19
N ALA A 792 7.81 30.95 8.11
CA ALA A 792 7.32 32.31 7.95
C ALA A 792 8.04 33.11 6.85
N PHE A 793 9.31 32.81 6.57
CA PHE A 793 10.02 33.39 5.43
C PHE A 793 9.52 32.83 4.08
N LEU A 794 9.11 31.56 4.04
CA LEU A 794 8.64 30.92 2.81
C LEU A 794 7.19 31.24 2.45
N SER A 795 6.37 31.64 3.42
CA SER A 795 4.93 31.84 3.25
C SER A 795 4.50 32.88 2.19
N SER A 796 5.44 33.65 1.62
CA SER A 796 5.19 34.52 0.45
C SER A 796 6.50 34.91 -0.25
N SER A 797 6.45 35.24 -1.54
CA SER A 797 7.58 35.78 -2.31
C SER A 797 8.22 37.02 -1.65
N GLN A 798 7.41 37.84 -0.99
CA GLN A 798 7.87 39.05 -0.29
C GLN A 798 8.72 38.72 0.94
N SER A 799 8.28 37.75 1.74
CA SER A 799 9.07 37.22 2.87
C SER A 799 10.34 36.50 2.39
N ALA A 800 10.23 35.74 1.29
CA ALA A 800 11.34 35.00 0.70
C ALA A 800 12.44 35.95 0.20
N ALA A 801 12.06 37.08 -0.42
CA ALA A 801 13.00 38.12 -0.81
C ALA A 801 13.79 38.68 0.39
N ILE A 802 13.14 38.88 1.55
CA ILE A 802 13.79 39.38 2.78
C ILE A 802 14.78 38.35 3.33
N LEU A 803 14.46 37.07 3.29
CA LEU A 803 15.39 35.99 3.64
C LEU A 803 16.61 36.00 2.71
N LEU A 804 16.39 36.08 1.40
CA LEU A 804 17.47 36.14 0.40
C LEU A 804 18.35 37.40 0.56
N ASP A 805 17.78 38.55 0.91
CA ASP A 805 18.53 39.76 1.27
C ASP A 805 19.39 39.56 2.53
N ALA A 806 18.84 38.89 3.55
CA ALA A 806 19.55 38.59 4.81
C ALA A 806 20.70 37.59 4.59
N ILE A 807 20.56 36.67 3.64
CA ILE A 807 21.59 35.72 3.21
C ILE A 807 22.69 36.43 2.41
N GLN A 808 22.31 37.23 1.41
CA GLN A 808 23.25 38.01 0.59
C GLN A 808 24.07 39.00 1.44
N SER A 809 23.46 39.57 2.48
CA SER A 809 24.14 40.44 3.46
C SER A 809 24.80 39.70 4.63
N LYS A 810 24.81 38.35 4.62
CA LYS A 810 25.45 37.46 5.61
C LYS A 810 24.92 37.58 7.06
N GLN A 811 23.73 38.14 7.23
CA GLN A 811 23.03 38.21 8.52
C GLN A 811 22.47 36.84 8.93
N ILE A 812 21.96 36.11 7.94
CA ILE A 812 21.56 34.70 8.03
C ILE A 812 22.55 33.91 7.17
N GLN A 813 22.97 32.72 7.63
CA GLN A 813 23.87 31.86 6.85
C GLN A 813 23.03 30.88 6.01
N PRO A 814 23.39 30.58 4.74
CA PRO A 814 22.65 29.63 3.90
C PRO A 814 22.37 28.29 4.60
N ALA A 815 23.37 27.75 5.31
CA ALA A 815 23.26 26.51 6.09
C ALA A 815 22.18 26.51 7.19
N THR A 816 21.66 27.67 7.59
CA THR A 816 20.60 27.79 8.62
C THR A 816 19.17 27.77 8.09
N ILE A 817 18.98 27.77 6.77
CA ILE A 817 17.65 27.70 6.13
C ILE A 817 17.02 26.30 6.36
N GLY A 818 17.86 25.27 6.46
CA GLY A 818 17.43 23.89 6.36
C GLY A 818 17.24 23.49 4.90
N TRP A 819 17.68 22.29 4.56
CA TRP A 819 17.81 21.86 3.18
C TRP A 819 16.44 21.88 2.39
N PRO A 820 15.28 21.42 2.93
CA PRO A 820 13.97 21.47 2.24
C PRO A 820 13.54 22.85 1.80
N ARG A 821 13.76 23.83 2.68
CA ARG A 821 13.39 25.22 2.49
C ARG A 821 14.24 25.90 1.41
N MET A 822 15.47 25.42 1.16
CA MET A 822 16.28 25.88 0.03
C MET A 822 15.72 25.43 -1.32
N VAL A 823 15.18 24.21 -1.42
CA VAL A 823 14.57 23.74 -2.69
C VAL A 823 13.24 24.42 -2.97
N GLU A 824 12.42 24.66 -1.94
CA GLU A 824 11.20 25.44 -2.09
C GLU A 824 11.50 26.83 -2.67
N LEU A 825 12.56 27.50 -2.19
CA LEU A 825 13.05 28.76 -2.76
C LEU A 825 13.59 28.61 -4.20
N MET A 826 14.35 27.55 -4.48
CA MET A 826 14.93 27.31 -5.82
C MET A 826 13.94 26.81 -6.87
N ASN A 827 12.72 26.40 -6.47
CA ASN A 827 11.64 25.97 -7.36
C ASN A 827 10.38 26.84 -7.28
N ASN A 828 10.33 27.80 -6.35
CA ASN A 828 9.25 28.76 -6.08
C ASN A 828 8.57 29.30 -7.34
N ASP A 829 7.24 29.45 -7.35
CA ASP A 829 6.50 29.90 -8.54
C ASP A 829 6.90 31.31 -9.02
N ASP A 830 7.40 32.17 -8.13
CA ASP A 830 7.95 33.48 -8.48
C ASP A 830 9.33 33.35 -9.16
N ALA A 831 9.40 33.79 -10.42
CA ALA A 831 10.60 33.68 -11.23
C ALA A 831 11.80 34.49 -10.72
N ASP A 832 11.59 35.60 -10.01
CA ASP A 832 12.70 36.37 -9.40
C ASP A 832 13.22 35.67 -8.15
N ILE A 833 12.32 35.17 -7.28
CA ILE A 833 12.70 34.36 -6.11
C ILE A 833 13.46 33.11 -6.56
N LYS A 834 12.93 32.36 -7.54
CA LYS A 834 13.58 31.20 -8.16
C LYS A 834 14.99 31.52 -8.65
N LYS A 835 15.15 32.62 -9.39
CA LYS A 835 16.45 33.05 -9.93
C LYS A 835 17.43 33.47 -8.84
N ARG A 836 16.99 34.27 -7.87
CA ARG A 836 17.82 34.77 -6.76
C ARG A 836 18.20 33.66 -5.80
N ALA A 837 17.27 32.77 -5.47
CA ALA A 837 17.51 31.57 -4.70
C ALA A 837 18.55 30.68 -5.39
N ARG A 838 18.41 30.41 -6.69
CA ARG A 838 19.45 29.68 -7.43
C ARG A 838 20.80 30.41 -7.41
N ALA A 839 20.84 31.74 -7.58
CA ALA A 839 22.10 32.49 -7.53
C ALA A 839 22.76 32.56 -6.13
N LEU A 840 22.01 32.37 -5.04
CA LEU A 840 22.49 32.50 -3.65
C LEU A 840 22.62 31.15 -2.91
N LEU A 841 21.88 30.13 -3.36
CA LEU A 841 21.70 28.83 -2.68
C LEU A 841 21.99 27.62 -3.57
N ALA A 842 21.92 27.74 -4.91
CA ALA A 842 22.44 26.66 -5.74
C ALA A 842 23.96 26.72 -5.69
N HIS A 843 24.58 25.64 -5.24
CA HIS A 843 25.96 25.39 -5.59
C HIS A 843 26.09 25.30 -7.11
N GLU A 844 27.25 25.73 -7.64
CA GLU A 844 27.56 25.62 -9.07
C GLU A 844 27.31 24.20 -9.57
N GLN A 845 26.99 24.07 -10.86
CA GLN A 845 27.04 22.78 -11.57
C GLN A 845 28.50 22.34 -11.70
N ALA A 846 29.10 21.91 -10.59
CA ALA A 846 30.11 20.87 -10.64
C ALA A 846 29.44 19.65 -11.31
N ASP A 847 30.18 19.00 -12.21
CA ASP A 847 29.74 17.76 -12.82
C ASP A 847 29.37 16.79 -11.69
N ARG A 848 28.22 16.12 -11.77
CA ARG A 848 27.80 15.19 -10.70
C ARG A 848 28.83 14.05 -10.56
N ASN A 849 29.56 13.74 -11.63
CA ASN A 849 30.73 12.85 -11.60
C ASN A 849 31.91 13.42 -10.79
N GLU A 850 32.14 14.74 -10.78
CA GLU A 850 33.17 15.38 -9.94
C GLU A 850 32.78 15.40 -8.46
N ILE A 851 31.49 15.62 -8.16
CA ILE A 851 30.98 15.53 -6.79
C ILE A 851 31.08 14.08 -6.29
N PHE A 852 30.70 13.10 -7.11
CA PHE A 852 30.83 11.69 -6.76
C PHE A 852 32.30 11.32 -6.48
N LYS A 853 33.23 11.66 -7.37
CA LYS A 853 34.69 11.48 -7.17
C LYS A 853 35.25 12.21 -5.93
N LYS A 854 34.68 13.36 -5.57
CA LYS A 854 35.06 14.09 -4.34
C LYS A 854 34.65 13.32 -3.07
N TYR A 855 33.53 12.60 -3.10
CA TYR A 855 33.01 11.84 -1.96
C TYR A 855 33.40 10.36 -1.96
N GLU A 856 33.86 9.81 -3.09
CA GLU A 856 34.40 8.46 -3.26
C GLU A 856 35.33 7.98 -2.11
N PRO A 857 36.25 8.81 -1.54
CA PRO A 857 37.08 8.37 -0.42
C PRO A 857 36.28 8.06 0.87
N ALA A 858 35.07 8.61 1.05
CA ALA A 858 34.20 8.33 2.19
C ALA A 858 33.77 6.85 2.25
N LEU A 859 33.68 6.18 1.11
CA LEU A 859 33.35 4.74 1.02
C LEU A 859 34.38 3.88 1.77
N SER A 860 35.66 4.29 1.72
CA SER A 860 36.79 3.62 2.39
C SER A 860 37.00 4.07 3.85
N LEU A 861 36.31 5.10 4.33
CA LEU A 861 36.43 5.56 5.72
C LEU A 861 35.62 4.66 6.68
N LYS A 862 36.20 4.40 7.86
CA LYS A 862 35.49 3.77 8.96
C LYS A 862 34.69 4.82 9.74
N GLY A 863 33.44 5.01 9.34
CA GLY A 863 32.50 5.89 10.02
C GLY A 863 32.11 5.43 11.43
N ASP A 864 31.64 6.38 12.22
CA ASP A 864 31.12 6.26 13.58
C ASP A 864 29.59 6.44 13.58
N ALA A 865 28.86 5.35 13.80
CA ALA A 865 27.40 5.34 13.82
C ALA A 865 26.78 6.31 14.86
N VAL A 866 27.48 6.62 15.96
CA VAL A 866 26.96 7.57 16.97
C VAL A 866 27.00 9.00 16.43
N LYS A 867 28.01 9.34 15.63
CA LYS A 867 28.07 10.61 14.89
C LYS A 867 27.13 10.61 13.70
N GLY A 868 27.02 9.49 12.99
CA GLY A 868 26.08 9.32 11.89
C GLY A 868 24.63 9.53 12.30
N ALA A 869 24.25 9.13 13.52
CA ALA A 869 22.95 9.43 14.11
C ALA A 869 22.68 10.94 14.20
N ILE A 870 23.71 11.74 14.46
CA ILE A 870 23.63 13.21 14.51
C ILE A 870 23.46 13.77 13.08
N VAL A 871 24.20 13.24 12.10
CA VAL A 871 24.03 13.63 10.68
C VAL A 871 22.64 13.27 10.17
N PHE A 872 22.16 12.05 10.42
CA PHE A 872 20.81 11.61 10.10
C PHE A 872 19.76 12.53 10.73
N LYS A 873 19.90 12.81 12.03
CA LYS A 873 18.99 13.70 12.75
C LYS A 873 18.97 15.12 12.16
N ASN A 874 20.11 15.65 11.73
CA ASN A 874 20.23 17.01 11.21
C ASN A 874 19.82 17.14 9.72
N VAL A 875 19.97 16.09 8.92
CA VAL A 875 19.85 16.14 7.45
C VAL A 875 18.70 15.27 6.93
N CYS A 876 18.57 14.03 7.40
CA CYS A 876 17.67 13.02 6.83
C CYS A 876 16.31 12.93 7.55
N SER A 877 16.27 13.14 8.87
CA SER A 877 15.08 12.96 9.72
C SER A 877 13.88 13.85 9.35
N LEU A 878 14.14 14.92 8.59
CA LEU A 878 13.12 15.83 8.06
C LEU A 878 12.17 15.13 7.08
N CYS A 879 12.66 14.13 6.35
CA CYS A 879 11.88 13.40 5.37
C CYS A 879 11.76 11.90 5.69
N HIS A 880 12.77 11.28 6.31
CA HIS A 880 12.83 9.83 6.50
C HIS A 880 12.83 9.43 7.97
N GLN A 881 12.19 8.31 8.28
CA GLN A 881 12.34 7.60 9.55
C GLN A 881 13.53 6.63 9.48
N ILE A 882 13.85 6.03 10.63
CA ILE A 882 14.65 4.81 10.70
C ILE A 882 13.99 3.87 11.72
N ASN A 883 13.56 2.68 11.27
CA ASN A 883 12.75 1.72 12.03
C ASN A 883 11.44 2.31 12.59
N GLY A 884 10.68 3.02 11.75
CA GLY A 884 9.42 3.70 12.08
C GLY A 884 9.58 4.91 13.02
N ALA A 885 10.82 5.31 13.32
CA ALA A 885 11.14 6.24 14.40
C ALA A 885 12.14 7.34 13.98
N ASN A 886 12.38 8.28 14.89
CA ASN A 886 13.44 9.30 14.81
C ASN A 886 13.42 10.26 13.59
N GLY A 887 12.32 10.30 12.84
CA GLY A 887 12.11 11.23 11.72
C GLY A 887 10.65 11.26 11.25
N ARG A 888 10.41 11.73 10.02
CA ARG A 888 9.06 11.77 9.40
C ARG A 888 8.88 10.62 8.41
N ALA A 889 7.64 10.14 8.28
CA ALA A 889 7.26 9.12 7.29
C ALA A 889 6.97 9.72 5.91
N PHE A 890 7.78 10.68 5.43
CA PHE A 890 7.50 11.37 4.16
C PHE A 890 8.21 10.74 2.96
N GLY A 891 9.52 10.49 3.05
CA GLY A 891 10.26 9.58 2.21
C GLY A 891 10.32 8.17 2.84
N PRO A 892 10.91 7.19 2.14
CA PRO A 892 11.04 5.82 2.62
C PRO A 892 11.80 5.75 3.94
N ASP A 893 11.43 4.84 4.83
CA ASP A 893 12.18 4.59 6.07
C ASP A 893 13.59 4.09 5.72
N LEU A 894 14.63 4.73 6.24
CA LEU A 894 16.01 4.39 5.87
C LEU A 894 16.46 3.03 6.38
N ALA A 895 15.73 2.37 7.29
CA ALA A 895 15.97 0.98 7.64
C ALA A 895 15.78 0.05 6.42
N THR A 896 14.89 0.38 5.48
CA THR A 896 14.74 -0.37 4.21
C THR A 896 16.02 -0.33 3.36
N ILE A 897 16.79 0.76 3.46
CA ILE A 897 18.07 0.93 2.77
C ILE A 897 19.29 0.77 3.69
N ARG A 898 19.13 0.44 4.98
CA ARG A 898 20.25 0.15 5.91
C ARG A 898 21.18 -0.88 5.30
N ASN A 899 20.58 -1.74 4.50
CA ASN A 899 21.32 -2.73 3.80
C ASN A 899 22.08 -2.12 2.60
N ARG A 900 21.55 -1.26 1.71
CA ARG A 900 22.23 -0.76 0.46
C ARG A 900 23.76 -0.54 0.56
N ASP A 901 24.50 -0.94 -0.47
CA ASP A 901 25.95 -0.69 -0.54
C ASP A 901 26.20 0.80 -0.31
N LYS A 902 27.25 1.14 0.44
CA LYS A 902 27.65 2.53 0.71
C LYS A 902 27.72 3.36 -0.56
N GLN A 903 28.19 2.78 -1.67
CA GLN A 903 28.29 3.44 -2.96
C GLN A 903 26.91 3.86 -3.51
N PHE A 904 25.87 3.05 -3.30
CA PHE A 904 24.51 3.37 -3.73
C PHE A 904 23.80 4.30 -2.75
N ILE A 905 23.92 4.09 -1.44
CA ILE A 905 23.44 5.07 -0.44
C ILE A 905 24.03 6.46 -0.73
N MET A 906 25.34 6.52 -1.00
CA MET A 906 26.01 7.77 -1.35
C MET A 906 25.53 8.31 -2.71
N ALA A 907 25.35 7.47 -3.74
CA ALA A 907 24.83 7.91 -5.04
C ALA A 907 23.43 8.53 -4.91
N ASP A 908 22.52 7.89 -4.18
CA ASP A 908 21.15 8.33 -3.96
C ASP A 908 21.11 9.65 -3.15
N ILE A 909 22.03 9.82 -2.18
CA ILE A 909 22.21 11.09 -1.46
C ILE A 909 22.77 12.21 -2.35
N LEU A 910 23.66 11.90 -3.29
CA LEU A 910 24.37 12.88 -4.13
C LEU A 910 23.59 13.28 -5.41
N ASP A 911 22.77 12.39 -5.97
CA ASP A 911 21.79 12.72 -7.02
C ASP A 911 20.43 12.00 -6.84
N PRO A 912 19.59 12.45 -5.92
CA PRO A 912 18.30 11.82 -5.61
C PRO A 912 17.22 11.97 -6.70
N ASN A 913 17.51 12.59 -7.84
CA ASN A 913 16.62 12.55 -9.00
C ASN A 913 16.84 11.30 -9.88
N ARG A 914 17.99 10.64 -9.70
CA ARG A 914 18.43 9.46 -10.46
C ARG A 914 17.48 8.27 -10.29
N SER A 915 16.99 8.06 -9.08
CA SER A 915 15.94 7.11 -8.73
C SER A 915 14.98 7.76 -7.72
N ILE A 916 13.69 7.46 -7.83
CA ILE A 916 12.67 7.75 -6.81
C ILE A 916 12.18 6.38 -6.35
N ALA A 917 12.02 6.16 -5.05
CA ALA A 917 11.45 4.92 -4.55
C ALA A 917 9.96 4.86 -4.89
N ASP A 918 9.47 3.70 -5.37
CA ASP A 918 8.08 3.50 -5.76
C ASP A 918 7.12 3.88 -4.61
N GLY A 919 6.04 4.59 -4.93
CA GLY A 919 5.09 5.09 -3.93
C GLY A 919 5.56 6.33 -3.15
N TYR A 920 6.70 6.91 -3.51
CA TYR A 920 7.22 8.18 -2.98
C TYR A 920 7.36 9.27 -4.06
N GLU A 921 6.68 9.11 -5.20
CA GLU A 921 6.56 10.12 -6.25
C GLU A 921 5.77 11.33 -5.75
N LEU A 922 6.20 12.53 -6.15
CA LEU A 922 5.40 13.72 -5.93
C LEU A 922 4.28 13.77 -6.98
N TRP A 923 3.04 13.86 -6.52
CA TRP A 923 1.86 14.06 -7.33
C TRP A 923 1.37 15.50 -7.21
N LYS A 924 1.14 16.12 -8.36
CA LYS A 924 0.37 17.36 -8.48
C LYS A 924 -1.10 17.01 -8.69
N ILE A 925 -1.95 17.57 -7.86
CA ILE A 925 -3.40 17.31 -7.85
C ILE A 925 -4.10 18.66 -8.06
N GLU A 926 -4.65 18.87 -9.25
CA GLU A 926 -5.50 20.03 -9.52
C GLU A 926 -6.94 19.67 -9.17
N ARG A 927 -7.50 20.34 -8.16
CA ARG A 927 -8.88 20.15 -7.73
C ARG A 927 -9.84 20.90 -8.64
N THR A 928 -11.10 20.45 -8.70
CA THR A 928 -12.19 21.08 -9.47
C THR A 928 -12.51 22.52 -9.05
N ASN A 929 -12.08 22.94 -7.86
CA ASN A 929 -12.17 24.31 -7.36
C ASN A 929 -10.98 25.22 -7.78
N GLY A 930 -9.99 24.69 -8.52
CA GLY A 930 -8.78 25.40 -8.94
C GLY A 930 -7.62 25.41 -7.93
N GLU A 931 -7.76 24.76 -6.78
CA GLU A 931 -6.67 24.53 -5.82
C GLU A 931 -5.71 23.47 -6.35
N SER A 932 -4.40 23.72 -6.31
CA SER A 932 -3.37 22.73 -6.63
C SER A 932 -2.72 22.25 -5.33
N LEU A 933 -2.67 20.93 -5.13
CA LEU A 933 -1.92 20.29 -4.06
C LEU A 933 -0.71 19.58 -4.65
N THR A 934 0.39 19.50 -3.89
CA THR A 934 1.59 18.73 -4.28
C THR A 934 2.08 17.91 -3.09
N GLY A 935 2.12 16.59 -3.23
CA GLY A 935 2.51 15.66 -2.18
C GLY A 935 2.55 14.22 -2.67
N ILE A 936 2.87 13.28 -1.79
CA ILE A 936 2.94 11.84 -2.09
C ILE A 936 1.57 11.22 -1.83
N ILE A 937 1.09 10.33 -2.69
CA ILE A 937 -0.15 9.57 -2.42
C ILE A 937 0.21 8.46 -1.43
N SER A 938 -0.26 8.55 -0.19
CA SER A 938 0.07 7.57 0.86
C SER A 938 -0.95 6.45 1.02
N SER A 939 -2.16 6.63 0.50
CA SER A 939 -3.19 5.59 0.41
C SER A 939 -4.27 6.05 -0.54
N GLU A 940 -5.02 5.12 -1.11
CA GLU A 940 -6.18 5.42 -1.93
C GLU A 940 -7.32 4.40 -1.77
N THR A 941 -8.52 4.82 -2.13
CA THR A 941 -9.73 3.99 -2.10
C THR A 941 -10.63 4.30 -3.30
N SER A 942 -11.73 3.54 -3.43
CA SER A 942 -12.83 3.87 -4.35
C SER A 942 -13.35 5.31 -4.27
N ALA A 943 -13.27 5.97 -3.10
CA ALA A 943 -13.83 7.31 -2.88
C ALA A 943 -12.79 8.43 -2.80
N THR A 944 -11.53 8.11 -2.49
CA THR A 944 -10.53 9.06 -1.97
C THR A 944 -9.10 8.77 -2.43
N LEU A 945 -8.27 9.82 -2.43
CA LEU A 945 -6.80 9.76 -2.38
C LEU A 945 -6.34 10.43 -1.08
N THR A 946 -5.46 9.80 -0.31
CA THR A 946 -4.82 10.43 0.86
C THR A 946 -3.42 10.91 0.46
N VAL A 947 -3.16 12.18 0.71
CA VAL A 947 -1.99 12.91 0.18
C VAL A 947 -1.12 13.39 1.33
N ARG A 948 0.10 12.89 1.41
CA ARG A 948 1.10 13.25 2.41
C ARG A 948 2.01 14.37 1.91
N PHE A 949 2.13 15.43 2.69
CA PHE A 949 2.99 16.58 2.39
C PHE A 949 4.35 16.44 3.09
N ALA A 950 5.38 17.15 2.60
CA ALA A 950 6.72 17.18 3.20
C ALA A 950 6.76 17.68 4.67
N SER A 951 5.70 18.36 5.11
CA SER A 951 5.48 18.73 6.51
C SER A 951 5.17 17.54 7.43
N GLY A 952 4.86 16.36 6.87
CA GLY A 952 4.35 15.18 7.58
C GLY A 952 2.83 15.20 7.81
N HIS A 953 2.12 16.22 7.31
CA HIS A 953 0.66 16.27 7.35
C HIS A 953 0.05 15.46 6.18
N GLU A 954 -1.12 14.86 6.40
CA GLU A 954 -1.90 14.19 5.35
C GLU A 954 -3.24 14.88 5.11
N THR A 955 -3.74 14.84 3.87
CA THR A 955 -5.08 15.31 3.50
C THR A 955 -5.74 14.33 2.55
N THR A 956 -6.96 13.91 2.91
CA THR A 956 -7.79 13.06 2.06
C THR A 956 -8.59 13.89 1.07
N VAL A 957 -8.23 13.79 -0.21
CA VAL A 957 -8.88 14.42 -1.36
C VAL A 957 -9.92 13.45 -1.94
N PRO A 958 -11.16 13.87 -2.21
CA PRO A 958 -12.17 13.04 -2.88
C PRO A 958 -11.83 12.84 -4.35
N ARG A 959 -12.07 11.65 -4.90
CA ARG A 959 -11.88 11.44 -6.34
C ARG A 959 -12.75 12.36 -7.21
N ASN A 960 -13.98 12.65 -6.77
CA ASN A 960 -14.88 13.59 -7.46
C ASN A 960 -14.44 15.07 -7.39
N ASP A 961 -13.49 15.41 -6.52
CA ASP A 961 -12.94 16.76 -6.40
C ASP A 961 -11.68 16.94 -7.27
N ILE A 962 -11.18 15.90 -7.94
CA ILE A 962 -9.94 15.94 -8.73
C ILE A 962 -10.30 16.24 -10.19
N ALA A 963 -9.74 17.32 -10.73
CA ALA A 963 -9.85 17.70 -12.14
C ALA A 963 -8.67 17.18 -12.97
N LYS A 964 -7.46 17.15 -12.38
CA LYS A 964 -6.26 16.57 -12.98
C LYS A 964 -5.37 15.96 -11.89
N LEU A 965 -4.77 14.82 -12.20
CA LEU A 965 -3.73 14.16 -11.41
C LEU A 965 -2.50 13.98 -12.31
N GLU A 966 -1.32 14.35 -11.83
CA GLU A 966 -0.09 14.39 -12.63
C GLU A 966 1.14 14.12 -11.76
N ALA A 967 1.91 13.08 -12.08
CA ALA A 967 3.18 12.80 -11.41
C ALA A 967 4.24 13.86 -11.78
N ILE A 968 5.12 14.18 -10.83
CA ILE A 968 6.23 15.13 -10.99
C ILE A 968 7.53 14.31 -11.11
N GLU A 969 8.20 14.44 -12.26
CA GLU A 969 9.41 13.68 -12.61
C GLU A 969 10.63 13.93 -11.68
N THR A 970 10.59 14.99 -10.87
CA THR A 970 11.64 15.32 -9.90
C THR A 970 11.31 14.81 -8.51
N SER A 971 12.30 14.19 -7.88
CA SER A 971 12.20 13.58 -6.55
C SER A 971 11.87 14.61 -5.46
N ALA A 972 11.11 14.18 -4.46
CA ALA A 972 10.97 14.89 -3.19
C ALA A 972 12.29 14.96 -2.42
N MET A 973 13.12 13.91 -2.57
CA MET A 973 14.50 13.89 -2.11
C MET A 973 15.40 14.63 -3.13
N PRO A 974 16.47 15.33 -2.72
CA PRO A 974 16.78 16.56 -3.45
C PRO A 974 18.26 16.99 -3.56
N ARG A 975 18.58 17.73 -4.61
CA ARG A 975 19.97 17.99 -5.00
C ARG A 975 20.69 18.94 -4.04
N GLY A 976 22.00 18.71 -3.87
CA GLY A 976 22.88 19.58 -3.09
C GLY A 976 23.17 19.12 -1.66
N LEU A 977 22.72 17.93 -1.23
CA LEU A 977 22.96 17.39 0.11
C LEU A 977 24.46 17.28 0.46
N GLU A 978 25.34 17.14 -0.55
CA GLU A 978 26.79 17.21 -0.38
C GLU A 978 27.29 18.49 0.31
N SER A 979 26.54 19.60 0.19
CA SER A 979 26.93 20.87 0.84
C SER A 979 26.73 20.87 2.36
N ALA A 980 25.88 19.98 2.88
CA ALA A 980 25.53 19.87 4.29
C ALA A 980 26.19 18.68 5.01
N VAL A 981 26.90 17.82 4.26
CA VAL A 981 27.55 16.60 4.77
C VAL A 981 29.00 16.59 4.29
N SER A 982 29.96 16.70 5.21
CA SER A 982 31.38 16.53 4.87
C SER A 982 31.71 15.08 4.50
N MET A 983 32.90 14.85 3.95
CA MET A 983 33.34 13.50 3.56
C MET A 983 33.42 12.53 4.76
N GLU A 984 33.80 13.02 5.94
CA GLU A 984 33.79 12.24 7.19
C GLU A 984 32.36 12.00 7.69
N GLU A 985 31.51 13.04 7.68
CA GLU A 985 30.10 12.92 8.06
C GLU A 985 29.31 12.00 7.10
N MET A 986 29.69 11.90 5.83
CA MET A 986 29.10 10.95 4.89
C MET A 986 29.42 9.51 5.29
N ALA A 987 30.69 9.25 5.65
CA ALA A 987 31.11 7.94 6.14
C ALA A 987 30.43 7.58 7.47
N ASP A 988 30.30 8.54 8.39
CA ASP A 988 29.57 8.40 9.65
C ASP A 988 28.08 8.14 9.41
N LEU A 989 27.42 8.92 8.54
CA LEU A 989 26.00 8.77 8.17
C LEU A 989 25.72 7.39 7.58
N MET A 990 26.53 6.95 6.61
CA MET A 990 26.43 5.61 6.05
C MET A 990 26.68 4.53 7.12
N ALA A 991 27.60 4.75 8.08
CA ALA A 991 27.80 3.81 9.18
C ALA A 991 26.60 3.72 10.13
N PHE A 992 25.87 4.83 10.35
CA PHE A 992 24.63 4.84 11.13
C PHE A 992 23.47 4.19 10.39
N ILE A 993 23.27 4.54 9.12
CA ILE A 993 22.23 3.93 8.28
C ILE A 993 22.46 2.42 8.26
N LYS A 994 23.68 1.94 8.00
CA LYS A 994 24.00 0.50 7.99
C LYS A 994 24.05 -0.19 9.38
N SER A 995 23.70 0.49 10.47
CA SER A 995 23.70 -0.07 11.83
C SER A 995 22.34 -0.11 12.53
N ASN A 996 21.28 0.35 11.87
CA ASN A 996 19.91 0.43 12.39
C ASN A 996 18.95 -0.05 11.32
#